data_AF-A0AAV0T694-F1
#
_entry.id   AF-A0AAV0T694-F1
#
_cell.length_a   1.000
_cell.length_b   1.000
_cell.length_c   1.000
_cell.angle_alpha   90.00
_cell.angle_beta   90.00
_cell.angle_gamma   90.00
#
_symmetry.space_group_name_H-M   'P 1'
#
loop_
_entity.id
_entity.type
_entity.pdbx_description
1 polymer ?
#
loop_
_entity_poly.entity_id
_entity_poly.type
_entity_poly.pdbx_seq_one_letter_code
_entity_poly.pdbx_strand_id
1 'polypeptide(L)'
;MELATYDVAAARLASNAEPLLAETRAHLLHKQPDRARSSFLRLPDLESRCKAYLETTLRDFYAAGLFDVPVLLTFLEALPNWHWTLDGCAVLQSVSCALRAPSSGADGDALLALEARQRKFPQLPLAFFLLKLMSHLEGSARVRAESYWYAWVSPTLRAVASGQPLELTILSRTGRSEYFFGDPSKEELLYAPGEDGTFDHDRRHALCWVGDDTEHTVAPWPAEKDRTKAQWRLIPADVHADTFLVRNVHLEEYLYAADYAKYKKDRHGKTRSRVFTWRKKDDSPGQAGRWQLVALSDEERDVFALYNPYQREFLYAPTVDMMDSKRRHVLTRAAPDGASGTPAKEGGAMWCAWRITPAQQSRMERGVEAFFAKQYPAAVEQLTLALDDLPDNTEHVKCFAYRMTANLRLRRFDLVAPDFQAIQALGGDKAAIFHGLAHLWEENANYLAVMASSSPELQIQAIEIATSPENPFFMRHQLSKGDDLFVRRDFQAAIVCYREAATCTSTIASSSLEDCSVEDAETTRQRVRAYVSCAKCFFALDEIENAWQYLSIAQDITNASVEGEAAILLWKGKCRRAYKSYDEAFQLLEKAFDRAGVASAAAVSSRSSAAGVPMTAAALKKSILMEMKVVGLLRQGVYDMLLSVEENGNEDAASGDACGVHEEQESAAGKDAAKTLAQMVEIFHCPLSLELMDDPVTTPDGNTYERSMIEQHLEVNGCFDPLTRAPLSKSQLHANRALKQLMETLLSDHRLGRLLASCST
;
A
#
# COMPACT_ATOMS: atom_id res chain seq x y z
N MET A 1 38.15 2.28 -5.72
CA MET A 1 38.40 0.83 -5.91
C MET A 1 37.27 -0.03 -5.33
N GLU A 2 36.39 0.52 -4.48
CA GLU A 2 35.24 -0.20 -3.87
C GLU A 2 33.95 -0.24 -4.73
N LEU A 3 33.84 0.62 -5.75
CA LEU A 3 32.72 0.55 -6.72
C LEU A 3 32.83 -0.65 -7.70
N ALA A 4 34.03 -1.20 -7.86
CA ALA A 4 34.27 -2.33 -8.78
C ALA A 4 34.03 -3.71 -8.14
N THR A 5 33.97 -3.80 -6.80
CA THR A 5 33.78 -5.08 -6.09
C THR A 5 32.31 -5.43 -5.89
N TYR A 6 31.43 -4.44 -5.78
CA TYR A 6 29.97 -4.62 -5.74
C TYR A 6 29.42 -5.18 -7.06
N ASP A 7 29.95 -4.71 -8.19
CA ASP A 7 29.54 -5.15 -9.53
C ASP A 7 29.91 -6.62 -9.80
N VAL A 8 31.01 -7.10 -9.21
CA VAL A 8 31.48 -8.48 -9.36
C VAL A 8 30.67 -9.46 -8.51
N ALA A 9 30.20 -9.07 -7.33
CA ALA A 9 29.34 -9.92 -6.48
C ALA A 9 27.91 -10.04 -7.05
N ALA A 10 27.34 -8.93 -7.54
CA ALA A 10 26.06 -8.93 -8.24
C ALA A 10 26.11 -9.73 -9.55
N ALA A 11 27.19 -9.62 -10.33
CA ALA A 11 27.39 -10.40 -11.55
C ALA A 11 27.60 -11.90 -11.29
N ARG A 12 28.32 -12.28 -10.22
CA ARG A 12 28.50 -13.70 -9.84
C ARG A 12 27.19 -14.37 -9.39
N LEU A 13 26.37 -13.66 -8.61
CA LEU A 13 25.05 -14.16 -8.18
C LEU A 13 24.04 -14.22 -9.32
N ALA A 14 24.06 -13.24 -10.24
CA ALA A 14 23.26 -13.28 -11.47
C ALA A 14 23.61 -14.49 -12.35
N SER A 15 24.89 -14.89 -12.42
CA SER A 15 25.32 -16.07 -13.19
C SER A 15 24.80 -17.41 -12.66
N ASN A 16 24.50 -17.50 -11.35
CA ASN A 16 23.97 -18.72 -10.71
C ASN A 16 22.44 -18.84 -10.82
N ALA A 17 21.72 -17.73 -11.01
CA ALA A 17 20.25 -17.72 -11.09
C ALA A 17 19.75 -18.02 -12.51
N GLU A 18 20.43 -17.53 -13.55
CA GLU A 18 20.04 -17.73 -14.95
C GLU A 18 19.84 -19.19 -15.40
N PRO A 19 20.69 -20.17 -15.03
CA PRO A 19 20.45 -21.57 -15.43
C PRO A 19 19.20 -22.16 -14.79
N LEU A 20 18.88 -21.78 -13.55
CA LEU A 20 17.66 -22.22 -12.86
C LEU A 20 16.43 -21.53 -13.46
N LEU A 21 16.53 -20.25 -13.82
CA LEU A 21 15.47 -19.55 -14.57
C LEU A 21 15.28 -20.18 -15.96
N ALA A 22 16.34 -20.63 -16.64
CA ALA A 22 16.21 -21.37 -17.89
C ALA A 22 15.53 -22.74 -17.70
N GLU A 23 15.81 -23.43 -16.59
CA GLU A 23 15.17 -24.70 -16.21
C GLU A 23 13.67 -24.51 -15.93
N THR A 24 13.29 -23.50 -15.15
CA THR A 24 11.87 -23.18 -14.85
C THR A 24 11.11 -22.90 -16.14
N ARG A 25 11.69 -22.05 -16.99
CA ARG A 25 11.22 -21.72 -18.33
C ARG A 25 10.99 -22.99 -19.17
N ALA A 26 11.97 -23.89 -19.26
CA ALA A 26 11.83 -25.13 -20.02
C ALA A 26 10.67 -26.02 -19.51
N HIS A 27 10.49 -26.13 -18.20
CA HIS A 27 9.37 -26.88 -17.63
C HIS A 27 8.00 -26.25 -17.93
N LEU A 28 7.91 -24.92 -17.96
CA LEU A 28 6.70 -24.21 -18.37
C LEU A 28 6.36 -24.47 -19.86
N LEU A 29 7.36 -24.50 -20.75
CA LEU A 29 7.16 -24.86 -22.17
C LEU A 29 6.62 -26.29 -22.32
N HIS A 30 7.11 -27.21 -21.49
CA HIS A 30 6.67 -28.61 -21.48
C HIS A 30 5.35 -28.84 -20.72
N LYS A 31 4.65 -27.78 -20.30
CA LYS A 31 3.38 -27.83 -19.54
C LYS A 31 3.49 -28.62 -18.23
N GLN A 32 4.61 -28.48 -17.52
CA GLN A 32 4.89 -29.14 -16.24
C GLN A 32 5.01 -28.11 -15.10
N PRO A 33 3.89 -27.54 -14.62
CA PRO A 33 3.89 -26.46 -13.63
C PRO A 33 4.52 -26.87 -12.28
N ASP A 34 4.35 -28.13 -11.85
CA ASP A 34 4.92 -28.61 -10.58
C ASP A 34 6.46 -28.69 -10.60
N ARG A 35 7.03 -29.07 -11.74
CA ARG A 35 8.49 -29.10 -11.93
C ARG A 35 9.06 -27.70 -12.12
N ALA A 36 8.30 -26.81 -12.79
CA ALA A 36 8.64 -25.39 -12.85
C ALA A 36 8.66 -24.76 -11.45
N ARG A 37 7.67 -25.07 -10.59
CA ARG A 37 7.69 -24.65 -9.18
C ARG A 37 8.93 -25.16 -8.45
N SER A 38 9.24 -26.44 -8.60
CA SER A 38 10.36 -27.07 -7.88
C SER A 38 11.72 -26.47 -8.27
N SER A 39 11.90 -26.14 -9.55
CA SER A 39 13.10 -25.42 -10.03
C SER A 39 13.11 -23.95 -9.59
N PHE A 40 11.95 -23.28 -9.56
CA PHE A 40 11.84 -21.88 -9.16
C PHE A 40 12.19 -21.68 -7.69
N LEU A 41 11.73 -22.58 -6.81
CA LEU A 41 12.01 -22.53 -5.37
C LEU A 41 13.49 -22.77 -5.01
N ARG A 42 14.34 -23.18 -5.98
CA ARG A 42 15.79 -23.36 -5.79
C ARG A 42 16.58 -22.06 -6.03
N LEU A 43 15.94 -20.96 -6.42
CA LEU A 43 16.60 -19.69 -6.66
C LEU A 43 17.09 -19.04 -5.34
N PRO A 44 18.29 -18.39 -5.36
CA PRO A 44 18.83 -17.72 -4.18
C PRO A 44 18.03 -16.46 -3.82
N ASP A 45 18.01 -16.06 -2.55
CA ASP A 45 17.43 -14.81 -2.03
C ASP A 45 15.95 -14.56 -2.44
N LEU A 46 15.18 -15.64 -2.58
CA LEU A 46 13.85 -15.65 -3.18
C LEU A 46 12.87 -14.69 -2.48
N GLU A 47 12.92 -14.57 -1.15
CA GLU A 47 12.05 -13.65 -0.40
C GLU A 47 12.24 -12.17 -0.78
N SER A 48 13.47 -11.76 -1.09
CA SER A 48 13.79 -10.37 -1.43
C SER A 48 13.69 -10.06 -2.93
N ARG A 49 13.88 -11.09 -3.79
CA ARG A 49 13.98 -10.93 -5.24
C ARG A 49 12.88 -11.63 -6.03
N CYS A 50 11.87 -12.22 -5.38
CA CYS A 50 10.79 -12.99 -6.03
C CYS A 50 10.17 -12.24 -7.21
N LYS A 51 9.77 -10.97 -7.00
CA LYS A 51 9.17 -10.13 -8.04
C LYS A 51 10.08 -9.96 -9.26
N ALA A 52 11.38 -9.72 -9.04
CA ALA A 52 12.35 -9.58 -10.14
C ALA A 52 12.55 -10.89 -10.90
N TYR A 53 12.59 -12.04 -10.22
CA TYR A 53 12.69 -13.34 -10.87
C TYR A 53 11.41 -13.74 -11.62
N LEU A 54 10.24 -13.42 -11.08
CA LEU A 54 8.96 -13.59 -11.78
C LEU A 54 8.91 -12.70 -13.03
N GLU A 55 9.39 -11.46 -12.92
CA GLU A 55 9.47 -10.55 -14.05
C GLU A 55 10.36 -11.09 -15.16
N THR A 56 11.59 -11.53 -14.87
CA THR A 56 12.48 -12.10 -15.89
C THR A 56 11.97 -13.42 -16.47
N THR A 57 11.35 -14.28 -15.65
CA THR A 57 10.83 -15.58 -16.11
C THR A 57 9.64 -15.37 -17.05
N LEU A 58 8.66 -14.56 -16.62
CA LEU A 58 7.39 -14.42 -17.30
C LEU A 58 7.45 -13.44 -18.47
N ARG A 59 8.21 -12.34 -18.36
CA ARG A 59 8.31 -11.32 -19.42
C ARG A 59 8.88 -11.89 -20.72
N ASP A 60 9.94 -12.68 -20.63
CA ASP A 60 10.57 -13.31 -21.79
C ASP A 60 9.64 -14.35 -22.45
N PHE A 61 8.92 -15.12 -21.63
CA PHE A 61 7.95 -16.12 -22.10
C PHE A 61 6.78 -15.49 -22.84
N TYR A 62 6.25 -14.42 -22.29
CA TYR A 62 5.16 -13.66 -22.90
C TYR A 62 5.61 -12.94 -24.17
N ALA A 63 6.78 -12.31 -24.16
CA ALA A 63 7.32 -11.60 -25.32
C ALA A 63 7.63 -12.55 -26.49
N ALA A 64 8.11 -13.77 -26.20
CA ALA A 64 8.37 -14.79 -27.22
C ALA A 64 7.10 -15.42 -27.80
N GLY A 65 5.93 -15.18 -27.21
CA GLY A 65 4.66 -15.80 -27.63
C GLY A 65 4.57 -17.30 -27.33
N LEU A 66 5.46 -17.82 -26.47
CA LEU A 66 5.56 -19.23 -26.12
C LEU A 66 4.93 -19.49 -24.75
N PHE A 67 3.67 -19.10 -24.57
CA PHE A 67 2.98 -19.23 -23.29
C PHE A 67 1.58 -19.82 -23.45
N ASP A 68 1.17 -20.57 -22.43
CA ASP A 68 -0.18 -21.10 -22.25
C ASP A 68 -0.69 -20.51 -20.93
N VAL A 69 -1.59 -19.51 -21.01
CA VAL A 69 -2.05 -18.73 -19.84
C VAL A 69 -2.54 -19.64 -18.70
N PRO A 70 -3.37 -20.67 -18.95
CA PRO A 70 -3.71 -21.69 -17.96
C PRO A 70 -2.51 -22.36 -17.27
N VAL A 71 -1.45 -22.71 -18.00
CA VAL A 71 -0.25 -23.33 -17.43
C VAL A 71 0.50 -22.34 -16.52
N LEU A 72 0.54 -21.07 -16.90
CA LEU A 72 1.17 -20.04 -16.09
C LEU A 72 0.36 -19.72 -14.83
N LEU A 73 -0.97 -19.65 -14.94
CA LEU A 73 -1.85 -19.45 -13.79
C LEU A 73 -1.78 -20.63 -12.82
N THR A 74 -1.71 -21.87 -13.31
CA THR A 74 -1.51 -23.06 -12.45
C THR A 74 -0.14 -23.07 -11.77
N PHE A 75 0.91 -22.63 -12.46
CA PHE A 75 2.23 -22.41 -11.83
C PHE A 75 2.17 -21.35 -10.72
N LEU A 76 1.51 -20.22 -10.96
CA LEU A 76 1.35 -19.15 -9.97
C LEU A 76 0.51 -19.59 -8.77
N GLU A 77 -0.54 -20.40 -9.00
CA GLU A 77 -1.36 -20.99 -7.95
C GLU A 77 -0.56 -21.96 -7.06
N ALA A 78 0.44 -22.62 -7.64
CA ALA A 78 1.28 -23.57 -6.93
C ALA A 78 2.36 -22.88 -6.05
N LEU A 79 2.54 -21.56 -6.10
CA LEU A 79 3.51 -20.86 -5.26
C LEU A 79 3.11 -20.90 -3.77
N PRO A 80 4.08 -20.95 -2.84
CA PRO A 80 3.80 -21.13 -1.41
C PRO A 80 3.26 -19.88 -0.70
N ASN A 81 3.43 -18.69 -1.30
CA ASN A 81 2.97 -17.42 -0.72
C ASN A 81 2.06 -16.69 -1.71
N TRP A 82 0.87 -16.32 -1.25
CA TRP A 82 -0.11 -15.57 -2.02
C TRP A 82 0.38 -14.22 -2.52
N HIS A 83 1.29 -13.57 -1.78
CA HIS A 83 1.91 -12.32 -2.23
C HIS A 83 2.75 -12.54 -3.51
N TRP A 84 3.45 -13.67 -3.62
CA TRP A 84 4.21 -14.01 -4.82
C TRP A 84 3.30 -14.37 -6.00
N THR A 85 2.20 -15.07 -5.74
CA THR A 85 1.15 -15.31 -6.74
C THR A 85 0.61 -13.99 -7.28
N LEU A 86 0.31 -13.04 -6.41
CA LEU A 86 -0.21 -11.71 -6.77
C LEU A 86 0.83 -10.87 -7.55
N ASP A 87 2.11 -10.91 -7.15
CA ASP A 87 3.20 -10.27 -7.88
C ASP A 87 3.35 -10.87 -9.29
N GLY A 88 3.25 -12.19 -9.41
CA GLY A 88 3.25 -12.90 -10.68
C GLY A 88 2.10 -12.46 -11.58
N CYS A 89 0.87 -12.38 -11.04
CA CYS A 89 -0.30 -11.87 -11.77
C CYS A 89 -0.09 -10.42 -12.25
N ALA A 90 0.56 -9.56 -11.45
CA ALA A 90 0.87 -8.19 -11.84
C ALA A 90 1.84 -8.14 -13.03
N VAL A 91 2.84 -9.02 -13.06
CA VAL A 91 3.73 -9.19 -14.22
C VAL A 91 2.95 -9.67 -15.46
N LEU A 92 2.07 -10.66 -15.30
CA LEU A 92 1.24 -11.15 -16.41
C LEU A 92 0.40 -10.02 -17.03
N GLN A 93 -0.24 -9.23 -16.18
CA GLN A 93 -1.08 -8.13 -16.61
C GLN A 93 -0.25 -7.02 -17.27
N SER A 94 0.91 -6.64 -16.71
CA SER A 94 1.73 -5.55 -17.26
C SER A 94 2.25 -5.89 -18.66
N VAL A 95 2.72 -7.12 -18.86
CA VAL A 95 3.19 -7.59 -20.16
C VAL A 95 2.02 -7.72 -21.14
N SER A 96 0.86 -8.21 -20.67
CA SER A 96 -0.33 -8.27 -21.50
C SER A 96 -0.82 -6.89 -21.96
N CYS A 97 -0.77 -5.88 -21.09
CA CYS A 97 -1.10 -4.49 -21.46
C CYS A 97 -0.12 -3.96 -22.51
N ALA A 98 1.19 -4.17 -22.30
CA ALA A 98 2.22 -3.72 -23.23
C ALA A 98 2.06 -4.34 -24.64
N LEU A 99 1.68 -5.61 -24.72
CA LEU A 99 1.50 -6.32 -26.00
C LEU A 99 0.19 -5.97 -26.72
N ARG A 100 -0.83 -5.47 -25.99
CA ARG A 100 -2.09 -5.01 -26.58
C ARG A 100 -2.05 -3.55 -27.02
N ALA A 101 -1.21 -2.72 -26.40
CA ALA A 101 -1.10 -1.29 -26.65
C ALA A 101 -1.05 -0.97 -28.16
N PRO A 102 -1.90 -0.05 -28.68
CA PRO A 102 -1.93 0.31 -30.08
C PRO A 102 -0.55 0.84 -30.52
N SER A 103 0.00 0.29 -31.61
CA SER A 103 1.24 0.80 -32.20
C SER A 103 0.94 2.15 -32.85
N SER A 104 1.67 3.19 -32.49
CA SER A 104 1.43 4.60 -32.85
C SER A 104 1.61 4.96 -34.34
N GLY A 105 1.37 4.03 -35.28
CA GLY A 105 1.60 4.25 -36.70
C GLY A 105 1.01 3.22 -37.68
N ALA A 106 0.01 2.44 -37.31
CA ALA A 106 -0.65 1.50 -38.23
C ALA A 106 -1.96 2.08 -38.77
N ASP A 107 -1.88 2.81 -39.89
CA ASP A 107 -3.01 3.43 -40.60
C ASP A 107 -3.86 2.42 -41.43
N GLY A 108 -3.69 1.11 -41.20
CA GLY A 108 -4.48 0.05 -41.84
C GLY A 108 -4.94 -1.02 -40.85
N ASP A 109 -6.24 -1.33 -40.85
CA ASP A 109 -6.89 -2.42 -40.11
C ASP A 109 -6.74 -2.42 -38.57
N ALA A 110 -6.83 -1.25 -37.94
CA ALA A 110 -6.75 -1.14 -36.47
C ALA A 110 -7.69 -2.11 -35.72
N LEU A 111 -8.94 -2.28 -36.18
CA LEU A 111 -9.92 -3.20 -35.56
C LEU A 111 -9.51 -4.68 -35.69
N LEU A 112 -9.11 -5.13 -36.88
CA LEU A 112 -8.69 -6.53 -37.11
C LEU A 112 -7.34 -6.82 -36.44
N ALA A 113 -6.44 -5.83 -36.35
CA ALA A 113 -5.21 -5.92 -35.60
C ALA A 113 -5.46 -6.03 -34.09
N LEU A 114 -6.41 -5.25 -33.55
CA LEU A 114 -6.83 -5.34 -32.15
C LEU A 114 -7.45 -6.71 -31.83
N GLU A 115 -8.33 -7.20 -32.71
CA GLU A 115 -8.91 -8.55 -32.61
C GLU A 115 -7.80 -9.63 -32.57
N ALA A 116 -6.84 -9.57 -33.50
CA ALA A 116 -5.74 -10.53 -33.56
C ALA A 116 -4.88 -10.52 -32.30
N ARG A 117 -4.68 -9.35 -31.66
CA ARG A 117 -3.97 -9.23 -30.38
C ARG A 117 -4.77 -9.83 -29.24
N GLN A 118 -6.06 -9.53 -29.14
CA GLN A 118 -6.88 -10.05 -28.04
C GLN A 118 -7.05 -11.57 -28.10
N ARG A 119 -7.12 -12.17 -29.30
CA ARG A 119 -7.06 -13.63 -29.46
C ARG A 119 -5.80 -14.26 -28.90
N LYS A 120 -4.65 -13.57 -29.02
CA LYS A 120 -3.37 -14.07 -28.52
C LYS A 120 -3.23 -13.88 -27.01
N PHE A 121 -3.90 -12.87 -26.45
CA PHE A 121 -3.76 -12.49 -25.04
C PHE A 121 -5.13 -12.36 -24.38
N PRO A 122 -5.82 -13.48 -24.07
CA PRO A 122 -7.16 -13.43 -23.49
C PRO A 122 -7.16 -12.88 -22.06
N GLN A 123 -8.19 -12.11 -21.69
CA GLN A 123 -8.33 -11.54 -20.34
C GLN A 123 -9.12 -12.42 -19.38
N LEU A 124 -10.04 -13.22 -19.92
CA LEU A 124 -11.00 -13.97 -19.12
C LEU A 124 -10.35 -15.00 -18.17
N PRO A 125 -9.29 -15.74 -18.54
CA PRO A 125 -8.64 -16.68 -17.63
C PRO A 125 -8.08 -16.02 -16.37
N LEU A 126 -7.45 -14.84 -16.52
CA LEU A 126 -6.92 -14.08 -15.38
C LEU A 126 -8.05 -13.57 -14.48
N ALA A 127 -9.18 -13.14 -15.07
CA ALA A 127 -10.35 -12.72 -14.31
C ALA A 127 -10.93 -13.87 -13.48
N PHE A 128 -11.16 -15.05 -14.06
CA PHE A 128 -11.63 -16.22 -13.31
C PHE A 128 -10.64 -16.65 -12.24
N PHE A 129 -9.33 -16.57 -12.53
CA PHE A 129 -8.30 -16.88 -11.56
C PHE A 129 -8.33 -15.92 -10.37
N LEU A 130 -8.41 -14.61 -10.59
CA LEU A 130 -8.53 -13.62 -9.51
C LEU A 130 -9.82 -13.82 -8.69
N LEU A 131 -10.95 -14.11 -9.34
CA LEU A 131 -12.21 -14.40 -8.66
C LEU A 131 -12.11 -15.63 -7.76
N LYS A 132 -11.51 -16.71 -8.26
CA LYS A 132 -11.21 -17.92 -7.49
C LYS A 132 -10.27 -17.60 -6.33
N LEU A 133 -9.19 -16.86 -6.59
CA LEU A 133 -8.17 -16.50 -5.61
C LEU A 133 -8.78 -15.71 -4.45
N MET A 134 -9.57 -14.68 -4.73
CA MET A 134 -10.24 -13.86 -3.72
C MET A 134 -11.12 -14.66 -2.75
N SER A 135 -11.67 -15.81 -3.18
CA SER A 135 -12.47 -16.70 -2.32
C SER A 135 -11.63 -17.47 -1.29
N HIS A 136 -10.32 -17.62 -1.53
CA HIS A 136 -9.38 -18.35 -0.67
C HIS A 136 -8.46 -17.44 0.15
N LEU A 137 -8.46 -16.13 -0.13
CA LEU A 137 -7.58 -15.16 0.53
C LEU A 137 -8.26 -14.50 1.74
N GLU A 138 -7.43 -14.14 2.72
CA GLU A 138 -7.82 -13.39 3.92
C GLU A 138 -6.87 -12.20 4.14
N GLY A 139 -7.27 -11.24 4.98
CA GLY A 139 -6.45 -10.10 5.38
C GLY A 139 -5.94 -9.24 4.21
N SER A 140 -4.66 -8.83 4.27
CA SER A 140 -4.04 -7.90 3.31
C SER A 140 -3.94 -8.46 1.89
N ALA A 141 -3.73 -9.77 1.75
CA ALA A 141 -3.65 -10.42 0.45
C ALA A 141 -5.00 -10.34 -0.29
N ARG A 142 -6.11 -10.53 0.42
CA ARG A 142 -7.45 -10.38 -0.15
C ARG A 142 -7.71 -8.95 -0.62
N VAL A 143 -7.40 -7.95 0.20
CA VAL A 143 -7.58 -6.53 -0.17
C VAL A 143 -6.75 -6.17 -1.41
N ARG A 144 -5.52 -6.70 -1.51
CA ARG A 144 -4.69 -6.53 -2.71
C ARG A 144 -5.30 -7.21 -3.94
N ALA A 145 -5.77 -8.45 -3.81
CA ALA A 145 -6.44 -9.14 -4.91
C ALA A 145 -7.72 -8.41 -5.36
N GLU A 146 -8.51 -7.88 -4.43
CA GLU A 146 -9.68 -7.04 -4.72
C GLU A 146 -9.29 -5.76 -5.45
N SER A 147 -8.20 -5.09 -5.05
CA SER A 147 -7.71 -3.91 -5.78
C SER A 147 -7.34 -4.25 -7.23
N TYR A 148 -6.69 -5.40 -7.47
CA TYR A 148 -6.35 -5.89 -8.81
C TYR A 148 -7.59 -6.27 -9.62
N TRP A 149 -8.60 -6.84 -8.96
CA TRP A 149 -9.88 -7.14 -9.57
C TRP A 149 -10.51 -5.88 -10.18
N TYR A 150 -10.58 -4.78 -9.43
CA TYR A 150 -11.10 -3.51 -9.95
C TYR A 150 -10.13 -2.83 -10.93
N ALA A 151 -8.84 -2.83 -10.66
CA ALA A 151 -7.84 -2.15 -11.48
C ALA A 151 -7.64 -2.78 -12.86
N TRP A 152 -7.68 -4.10 -12.96
CA TRP A 152 -7.27 -4.82 -14.17
C TRP A 152 -8.45 -5.35 -14.98
N VAL A 153 -9.51 -5.83 -14.32
CA VAL A 153 -10.65 -6.46 -14.97
C VAL A 153 -11.77 -5.42 -15.18
N SER A 154 -12.23 -5.26 -16.42
CA SER A 154 -13.30 -4.31 -16.74
C SER A 154 -14.61 -4.70 -16.04
N PRO A 155 -15.52 -3.74 -15.76
CA PRO A 155 -16.83 -4.02 -15.17
C PRO A 155 -17.59 -5.12 -15.93
N THR A 156 -17.49 -5.11 -17.25
CA THR A 156 -18.07 -6.11 -18.15
C THR A 156 -17.52 -7.50 -17.85
N LEU A 157 -16.19 -7.68 -17.87
CA LEU A 157 -15.57 -8.98 -17.63
C LEU A 157 -15.76 -9.46 -16.18
N ARG A 158 -15.83 -8.54 -15.22
CA ARG A 158 -16.16 -8.86 -13.82
C ARG A 158 -17.57 -9.43 -13.71
N ALA A 159 -18.55 -8.80 -14.36
CA ALA A 159 -19.92 -9.28 -14.42
C ALA A 159 -20.04 -10.62 -15.15
N VAL A 160 -19.28 -10.84 -16.23
CA VAL A 160 -19.21 -12.15 -16.89
C VAL A 160 -18.68 -13.23 -15.96
N ALA A 161 -17.55 -12.97 -15.29
CA ALA A 161 -16.94 -13.92 -14.39
C ALA A 161 -17.80 -14.23 -13.14
N SER A 162 -18.56 -13.24 -12.65
CA SER A 162 -19.50 -13.42 -11.54
C SER A 162 -20.88 -13.93 -11.96
N GLY A 163 -21.15 -14.06 -13.27
CA GLY A 163 -22.44 -14.51 -13.81
C GLY A 163 -23.58 -13.49 -13.69
N GLN A 164 -23.25 -12.21 -13.49
CA GLN A 164 -24.21 -11.12 -13.40
C GLN A 164 -24.83 -10.75 -14.77
N PRO A 165 -26.10 -10.30 -14.79
CA PRO A 165 -26.72 -9.79 -16.00
C PRO A 165 -26.09 -8.47 -16.44
N LEU A 166 -26.01 -8.28 -17.76
CA LEU A 166 -25.42 -7.14 -18.45
C LEU A 166 -26.48 -6.42 -19.30
N GLU A 167 -26.33 -5.11 -19.45
CA GLU A 167 -27.09 -4.27 -20.37
C GLU A 167 -26.15 -3.81 -21.49
N LEU A 168 -26.60 -3.93 -22.74
CA LEU A 168 -25.81 -3.58 -23.92
C LEU A 168 -26.43 -2.35 -24.58
N THR A 169 -25.73 -1.23 -24.54
CA THR A 169 -26.15 0.01 -25.20
C THR A 169 -25.23 0.35 -26.35
N ILE A 170 -25.80 0.63 -27.52
CA ILE A 170 -25.00 1.06 -28.66
C ILE A 170 -24.69 2.55 -28.54
N LEU A 171 -23.41 2.88 -28.71
CA LEU A 171 -22.90 4.26 -28.63
C LEU A 171 -22.84 4.89 -30.02
N SER A 172 -23.92 4.81 -30.81
CA SER A 172 -23.98 5.34 -32.19
C SER A 172 -23.93 6.89 -32.29
N ARG A 173 -23.23 7.52 -31.35
CA ARG A 173 -23.27 8.91 -30.91
C ARG A 173 -21.96 9.67 -31.10
N THR A 174 -20.92 9.04 -31.64
CA THR A 174 -19.72 9.75 -32.13
C THR A 174 -19.91 10.29 -33.55
N GLY A 175 -21.01 11.00 -33.83
CA GLY A 175 -21.15 11.81 -35.05
C GLY A 175 -20.94 11.11 -36.41
N ARG A 176 -20.87 9.78 -36.45
CA ARG A 176 -20.48 9.00 -37.62
C ARG A 176 -21.00 7.56 -37.50
N SER A 177 -22.28 7.40 -37.16
CA SER A 177 -22.99 6.22 -37.67
C SER A 177 -23.03 6.35 -39.18
N GLU A 178 -22.89 5.24 -39.93
CA GLU A 178 -22.97 5.15 -41.39
C GLU A 178 -23.31 6.51 -42.03
N TYR A 179 -22.25 7.32 -42.17
CA TYR A 179 -22.21 8.55 -42.93
C TYR A 179 -23.06 9.76 -42.48
N PHE A 180 -23.63 9.78 -41.28
CA PHE A 180 -24.35 10.92 -40.69
C PHE A 180 -23.99 11.18 -39.21
N PHE A 181 -24.06 12.45 -38.80
CA PHE A 181 -23.85 12.88 -37.41
C PHE A 181 -25.09 12.60 -36.56
N GLY A 182 -24.98 11.65 -35.61
CA GLY A 182 -25.95 11.46 -34.53
C GLY A 182 -25.70 12.43 -33.36
N ASP A 183 -26.72 12.64 -32.52
CA ASP A 183 -26.63 13.40 -31.26
C ASP A 183 -25.77 12.61 -30.24
N PRO A 184 -24.98 13.24 -29.33
CA PRO A 184 -24.07 12.58 -28.37
C PRO A 184 -24.66 12.10 -27.01
N SER A 185 -25.85 12.57 -26.62
CA SER A 185 -26.60 12.30 -25.35
C SER A 185 -27.57 11.07 -25.11
N LYS A 186 -27.88 10.16 -26.05
CA LYS A 186 -28.97 9.12 -26.03
C LYS A 186 -28.40 7.75 -26.38
N GLU A 187 -28.32 6.89 -25.39
CA GLU A 187 -27.87 5.53 -25.59
C GLU A 187 -29.05 4.65 -26.01
N GLU A 188 -28.85 3.73 -26.96
CA GLU A 188 -29.92 2.86 -27.47
C GLU A 188 -29.71 1.44 -26.95
N LEU A 189 -30.71 0.90 -26.25
CA LEU A 189 -30.58 -0.35 -25.50
C LEU A 189 -30.95 -1.56 -26.38
N LEU A 190 -30.08 -2.58 -26.41
CA LEU A 190 -30.36 -3.86 -27.06
C LEU A 190 -31.34 -4.69 -26.23
N TYR A 191 -32.40 -5.18 -26.86
CA TYR A 191 -33.38 -6.03 -26.19
C TYR A 191 -33.94 -7.11 -27.09
N ALA A 192 -34.46 -8.16 -26.44
CA ALA A 192 -35.24 -9.19 -27.09
C ALA A 192 -36.73 -8.83 -27.02
N PRO A 193 -37.38 -8.46 -28.14
CA PRO A 193 -38.80 -8.16 -28.18
C PRO A 193 -39.64 -9.36 -27.75
N GLY A 194 -40.80 -9.11 -27.12
CA GLY A 194 -41.79 -10.16 -26.84
C GLY A 194 -42.40 -10.74 -28.12
N GLU A 195 -43.63 -11.23 -28.05
CA GLU A 195 -44.29 -11.90 -29.19
C GLU A 195 -44.28 -11.08 -30.50
N ASP A 196 -44.37 -9.75 -30.40
CA ASP A 196 -44.31 -8.79 -31.52
C ASP A 196 -43.04 -8.86 -32.39
N GLY A 197 -41.95 -9.43 -31.90
CA GLY A 197 -40.67 -9.50 -32.62
C GLY A 197 -40.35 -10.87 -33.23
N THR A 198 -41.31 -11.79 -33.23
CA THR A 198 -41.14 -13.14 -33.74
C THR A 198 -40.97 -13.13 -35.26
N PHE A 199 -39.90 -13.75 -35.76
CA PHE A 199 -39.67 -13.89 -37.20
C PHE A 199 -40.27 -15.21 -37.71
N ASP A 200 -40.02 -16.31 -37.00
CA ASP A 200 -40.64 -17.61 -37.20
C ASP A 200 -40.64 -18.45 -35.91
N HIS A 201 -40.96 -19.75 -36.01
CA HIS A 201 -40.97 -20.65 -34.85
C HIS A 201 -39.61 -20.75 -34.13
N ASP A 202 -38.51 -20.60 -34.87
CA ASP A 202 -37.16 -20.87 -34.38
C ASP A 202 -36.37 -19.58 -34.07
N ARG A 203 -36.82 -18.43 -34.56
CA ARG A 203 -36.04 -17.19 -34.61
C ARG A 203 -36.89 -15.97 -34.26
N ARG A 204 -36.26 -15.01 -33.59
CA ARG A 204 -36.85 -13.72 -33.23
C ARG A 204 -35.85 -12.60 -33.50
N HIS A 205 -36.32 -11.43 -33.88
CA HIS A 205 -35.44 -10.28 -34.11
C HIS A 205 -34.81 -9.79 -32.80
N ALA A 206 -33.55 -9.38 -32.85
CA ALA A 206 -32.94 -8.54 -31.82
C ALA A 206 -33.02 -7.07 -32.26
N LEU A 207 -33.43 -6.16 -31.36
CA LEU A 207 -33.70 -4.76 -31.69
C LEU A 207 -33.04 -3.81 -30.70
N CYS A 208 -32.75 -2.59 -31.15
CA CYS A 208 -32.35 -1.49 -30.28
C CYS A 208 -33.52 -0.53 -30.06
N TRP A 209 -33.70 -0.07 -28.83
CA TRP A 209 -34.69 0.94 -28.48
C TRP A 209 -34.12 2.36 -28.60
N VAL A 210 -34.76 3.21 -29.40
CA VAL A 210 -34.25 4.55 -29.78
C VAL A 210 -34.70 5.67 -28.82
N GLY A 211 -35.75 5.43 -28.01
CA GLY A 211 -36.34 6.46 -27.14
C GLY A 211 -37.22 7.48 -27.89
N ASP A 212 -38.13 8.17 -27.17
CA ASP A 212 -38.95 9.25 -27.74
C ASP A 212 -38.22 10.60 -27.63
N ASP A 213 -38.30 11.44 -28.66
CA ASP A 213 -37.58 12.73 -28.78
C ASP A 213 -38.16 13.88 -27.91
N THR A 214 -39.25 13.65 -27.17
CA THR A 214 -40.01 14.71 -26.49
C THR A 214 -39.89 14.67 -24.96
N GLU A 215 -39.16 15.65 -24.41
CA GLU A 215 -39.24 16.22 -23.04
C GLU A 215 -39.47 15.27 -21.84
N HIS A 216 -38.37 14.90 -21.18
CA HIS A 216 -38.11 14.76 -19.73
C HIS A 216 -39.16 14.25 -18.72
N THR A 217 -40.33 13.72 -19.10
CA THR A 217 -41.41 13.39 -18.13
C THR A 217 -41.92 11.95 -18.17
N VAL A 218 -41.46 11.12 -19.11
CA VAL A 218 -41.77 9.68 -19.13
C VAL A 218 -40.49 8.91 -18.87
N ALA A 219 -40.49 8.05 -17.85
CA ALA A 219 -39.34 7.22 -17.50
C ALA A 219 -38.78 6.54 -18.76
N PRO A 220 -37.46 6.64 -19.04
CA PRO A 220 -36.88 6.00 -20.21
C PRO A 220 -37.18 4.51 -20.13
N TRP A 221 -37.82 3.97 -21.16
CA TRP A 221 -38.00 2.53 -21.29
C TRP A 221 -36.60 1.85 -21.20
N PRO A 222 -36.46 0.72 -20.49
CA PRO A 222 -37.51 -0.17 -20.01
C PRO A 222 -38.06 0.16 -18.62
N ALA A 223 -39.39 0.02 -18.47
CA ALA A 223 -40.02 -0.06 -17.16
C ALA A 223 -39.49 -1.29 -16.39
N GLU A 224 -39.53 -1.25 -15.05
CA GLU A 224 -38.94 -2.28 -14.19
C GLU A 224 -39.39 -3.73 -14.53
N LYS A 225 -40.65 -3.89 -14.96
CA LYS A 225 -41.22 -5.18 -15.40
C LYS A 225 -40.65 -5.70 -16.72
N ASP A 226 -40.20 -4.82 -17.59
CA ASP A 226 -39.64 -5.16 -18.92
C ASP A 226 -38.11 -5.13 -18.94
N ARG A 227 -37.46 -4.72 -17.84
CA ARG A 227 -36.01 -4.58 -17.77
C ARG A 227 -35.27 -5.89 -18.05
N THR A 228 -35.84 -7.02 -17.64
CA THR A 228 -35.29 -8.36 -17.90
C THR A 228 -35.21 -8.72 -19.39
N LYS A 229 -36.01 -8.09 -20.26
CA LYS A 229 -35.95 -8.28 -21.73
C LYS A 229 -34.72 -7.61 -22.35
N ALA A 230 -34.17 -6.60 -21.69
CA ALA A 230 -32.96 -5.90 -22.10
C ALA A 230 -31.69 -6.39 -21.37
N GLN A 231 -31.83 -7.33 -20.44
CA GLN A 231 -30.72 -7.95 -19.73
C GLN A 231 -30.23 -9.20 -20.47
N TRP A 232 -28.91 -9.30 -20.59
CA TRP A 232 -28.21 -10.37 -21.29
C TRP A 232 -27.16 -10.99 -20.38
N ARG A 233 -26.83 -12.27 -20.59
CA ARG A 233 -25.72 -12.96 -19.95
C ARG A 233 -24.73 -13.38 -21.02
N LEU A 234 -23.47 -13.02 -20.85
CA LEU A 234 -22.38 -13.51 -21.67
C LEU A 234 -21.84 -14.79 -21.01
N ILE A 235 -22.06 -15.93 -21.66
CA ILE A 235 -21.64 -17.25 -21.18
C ILE A 235 -20.37 -17.63 -21.93
N PRO A 236 -19.23 -17.85 -21.26
CA PRO A 236 -18.00 -18.28 -21.93
C PRO A 236 -18.23 -19.58 -22.69
N ALA A 237 -17.89 -19.59 -23.99
CA ALA A 237 -17.95 -20.78 -24.83
C ALA A 237 -16.73 -21.69 -24.62
N ASP A 238 -15.62 -21.10 -24.19
CA ASP A 238 -14.37 -21.76 -23.79
C ASP A 238 -13.82 -21.00 -22.57
N VAL A 239 -13.31 -21.72 -21.58
CA VAL A 239 -12.71 -21.15 -20.36
C VAL A 239 -11.37 -20.47 -20.67
N HIS A 240 -10.74 -20.82 -21.80
CA HIS A 240 -9.41 -20.36 -22.19
C HIS A 240 -9.40 -19.31 -23.29
N ALA A 241 -10.57 -18.95 -23.84
CA ALA A 241 -10.69 -17.97 -24.92
C ALA A 241 -11.75 -16.91 -24.58
N ASP A 242 -11.57 -15.70 -25.10
CA ASP A 242 -12.51 -14.59 -24.94
C ASP A 242 -13.69 -14.73 -25.94
N THR A 243 -14.32 -15.91 -25.99
CA THR A 243 -15.49 -16.17 -26.83
C THR A 243 -16.69 -16.52 -25.97
N PHE A 244 -17.85 -15.95 -26.32
CA PHE A 244 -19.05 -15.92 -25.50
C PHE A 244 -20.29 -16.27 -26.32
N LEU A 245 -21.23 -16.96 -25.70
CA LEU A 245 -22.62 -17.03 -26.12
C LEU A 245 -23.40 -15.94 -25.39
N VAL A 246 -24.16 -15.12 -26.12
CA VAL A 246 -24.96 -14.05 -25.52
C VAL A 246 -26.39 -14.56 -25.36
N ARG A 247 -26.85 -14.75 -24.12
CA ARG A 247 -28.19 -15.29 -23.80
C ARG A 247 -29.07 -14.23 -23.15
N ASN A 248 -30.30 -14.07 -23.62
CA ASN A 248 -31.26 -13.18 -22.99
C ASN A 248 -31.72 -13.72 -21.62
N VAL A 249 -31.88 -12.84 -20.61
CA VAL A 249 -32.28 -13.26 -19.26
C VAL A 249 -33.76 -13.65 -19.19
N HIS A 250 -34.65 -12.92 -19.87
CA HIS A 250 -36.08 -13.16 -19.81
C HIS A 250 -36.52 -14.37 -20.66
N LEU A 251 -36.06 -14.44 -21.90
CA LEU A 251 -36.51 -15.44 -22.87
C LEU A 251 -35.60 -16.66 -22.95
N GLU A 252 -34.40 -16.58 -22.36
CA GLU A 252 -33.38 -17.64 -22.42
C GLU A 252 -32.86 -17.99 -23.82
N GLU A 253 -33.13 -17.13 -24.80
CA GLU A 253 -32.75 -17.28 -26.21
C GLU A 253 -31.34 -16.73 -26.48
N TYR A 254 -30.61 -17.30 -27.44
CA TYR A 254 -29.22 -16.90 -27.74
C TYR A 254 -29.12 -15.97 -28.94
N LEU A 255 -28.38 -14.86 -28.82
CA LEU A 255 -28.08 -13.96 -29.93
C LEU A 255 -27.15 -14.64 -30.94
N TYR A 256 -27.49 -14.61 -32.23
CA TYR A 256 -26.64 -15.13 -33.30
C TYR A 256 -26.76 -14.31 -34.58
N ALA A 257 -25.68 -14.30 -35.37
CA ALA A 257 -25.66 -13.70 -36.70
C ALA A 257 -26.09 -14.76 -37.73
N ALA A 258 -27.07 -14.46 -38.60
CA ALA A 258 -27.52 -15.42 -39.60
C ALA A 258 -26.68 -15.34 -40.88
N ASP A 259 -25.95 -16.40 -41.22
CA ASP A 259 -25.10 -16.49 -42.41
C ASP A 259 -25.90 -16.57 -43.72
N TYR A 260 -27.06 -17.22 -43.69
CA TYR A 260 -27.98 -17.35 -44.84
C TYR A 260 -28.90 -16.13 -45.04
N ALA A 261 -29.18 -15.34 -43.99
CA ALA A 261 -30.15 -14.24 -44.05
C ALA A 261 -29.46 -12.88 -44.20
N LYS A 262 -29.04 -12.58 -45.42
CA LYS A 262 -28.47 -11.26 -45.75
C LYS A 262 -29.55 -10.17 -45.77
N TYR A 263 -29.19 -8.99 -45.28
CA TYR A 263 -30.00 -7.78 -45.33
C TYR A 263 -29.66 -6.97 -46.60
N LYS A 264 -30.47 -5.94 -46.91
CA LYS A 264 -30.20 -5.02 -48.03
C LYS A 264 -28.76 -4.51 -47.93
N LYS A 265 -28.03 -4.49 -49.05
CA LYS A 265 -26.67 -3.92 -49.10
C LYS A 265 -26.70 -2.48 -48.60
N ASP A 266 -25.61 -2.07 -47.95
CA ASP A 266 -25.46 -0.66 -47.58
C ASP A 266 -25.32 0.21 -48.84
N ARG A 267 -25.32 1.54 -48.65
CA ARG A 267 -25.21 2.49 -49.76
C ARG A 267 -23.85 2.43 -50.51
N HIS A 268 -22.86 1.68 -50.00
CA HIS A 268 -21.55 1.44 -50.62
C HIS A 268 -21.44 0.00 -51.17
N GLY A 269 -22.54 -0.76 -51.19
CA GLY A 269 -22.60 -2.11 -51.76
C GLY A 269 -22.09 -3.23 -50.84
N LYS A 270 -21.74 -2.93 -49.58
CA LYS A 270 -21.28 -3.93 -48.60
C LYS A 270 -22.45 -4.80 -48.12
N THR A 271 -22.17 -6.08 -47.96
CA THR A 271 -23.14 -7.06 -47.47
C THR A 271 -23.34 -6.93 -45.97
N ARG A 272 -24.59 -7.03 -45.53
CA ARG A 272 -24.99 -6.98 -44.12
C ARG A 272 -25.76 -8.24 -43.79
N SER A 273 -25.61 -8.76 -42.58
CA SER A 273 -26.34 -9.96 -42.13
C SER A 273 -27.35 -9.62 -41.04
N ARG A 274 -28.49 -10.32 -41.03
CA ARG A 274 -29.50 -10.15 -39.98
C ARG A 274 -29.04 -10.82 -38.68
N VAL A 275 -29.38 -10.19 -37.56
CA VAL A 275 -29.16 -10.76 -36.22
C VAL A 275 -30.50 -11.17 -35.63
N PHE A 276 -30.51 -12.36 -35.03
CA PHE A 276 -31.69 -12.95 -34.41
C PHE A 276 -31.34 -13.52 -33.03
N THR A 277 -32.36 -13.79 -32.23
CA THR A 277 -32.29 -14.69 -31.08
C THR A 277 -32.77 -16.08 -31.47
N TRP A 278 -32.05 -17.11 -31.02
CA TRP A 278 -32.27 -18.52 -31.27
C TRP A 278 -33.22 -19.10 -30.22
N ARG A 279 -34.39 -19.59 -30.65
CA ARG A 279 -35.49 -20.00 -29.76
C ARG A 279 -35.47 -21.47 -29.37
N LYS A 280 -34.68 -22.30 -30.05
CA LYS A 280 -34.61 -23.73 -29.74
C LYS A 280 -33.89 -23.93 -28.41
N LYS A 281 -34.60 -24.48 -27.43
CA LYS A 281 -34.08 -24.68 -26.07
C LYS A 281 -33.06 -25.82 -25.99
N ASP A 282 -33.22 -26.85 -26.82
CA ASP A 282 -32.40 -28.06 -26.79
C ASP A 282 -31.18 -27.99 -27.73
N ASP A 283 -31.05 -26.93 -28.53
CA ASP A 283 -30.01 -26.80 -29.55
C ASP A 283 -29.26 -25.48 -29.41
N SER A 284 -27.93 -25.55 -29.44
CA SER A 284 -27.08 -24.36 -29.38
C SER A 284 -27.02 -23.68 -30.75
N PRO A 285 -26.88 -22.34 -30.84
CA PRO A 285 -26.77 -21.62 -32.12
C PRO A 285 -25.47 -21.92 -32.91
N GLY A 286 -24.68 -22.93 -32.49
CA GLY A 286 -23.45 -23.34 -33.15
C GLY A 286 -22.38 -22.25 -33.19
N GLN A 287 -21.57 -22.24 -34.26
CA GLN A 287 -20.49 -21.25 -34.45
C GLN A 287 -21.04 -19.84 -34.71
N ALA A 288 -22.23 -19.72 -35.29
CA ALA A 288 -22.86 -18.45 -35.64
C ALA A 288 -23.33 -17.65 -34.40
N GLY A 289 -23.51 -18.31 -33.25
CA GLY A 289 -23.84 -17.66 -31.98
C GLY A 289 -22.65 -17.34 -31.08
N ARG A 290 -21.42 -17.61 -31.54
CA ARG A 290 -20.20 -17.29 -30.79
C ARG A 290 -19.75 -15.86 -31.09
N TRP A 291 -19.61 -15.07 -30.04
CA TRP A 291 -19.20 -13.67 -30.09
C TRP A 291 -17.89 -13.48 -29.34
N GLN A 292 -17.07 -12.54 -29.77
CA GLN A 292 -15.84 -12.13 -29.10
C GLN A 292 -15.96 -10.64 -28.76
N LEU A 293 -15.56 -10.27 -27.55
CA LEU A 293 -15.48 -8.87 -27.14
C LEU A 293 -14.17 -8.28 -27.65
N VAL A 294 -14.25 -7.13 -28.32
CA VAL A 294 -13.10 -6.36 -28.79
C VAL A 294 -13.06 -5.01 -28.09
N ALA A 295 -12.16 -4.84 -27.10
CA ALA A 295 -11.96 -3.54 -26.44
C ALA A 295 -11.52 -2.47 -27.47
N LEU A 296 -12.19 -1.31 -27.45
CA LEU A 296 -11.97 -0.23 -28.42
C LEU A 296 -11.11 0.92 -27.88
N SER A 297 -11.09 1.12 -26.56
CA SER A 297 -10.34 2.17 -25.88
C SER A 297 -9.77 1.64 -24.57
N ASP A 298 -8.59 2.15 -24.18
CA ASP A 298 -7.99 1.89 -22.87
C ASP A 298 -8.60 2.79 -21.77
N GLU A 299 -9.19 3.94 -22.15
CA GLU A 299 -9.83 4.88 -21.23
C GLU A 299 -11.26 4.46 -20.87
N GLU A 300 -12.03 4.01 -21.87
CA GLU A 300 -13.40 3.54 -21.71
C GLU A 300 -13.45 2.02 -21.56
N ARG A 301 -13.19 1.54 -20.33
CA ARG A 301 -13.05 0.10 -20.02
C ARG A 301 -14.32 -0.72 -20.22
N ASP A 302 -15.47 -0.08 -20.35
CA ASP A 302 -16.80 -0.67 -20.54
C ASP A 302 -17.27 -0.66 -22.02
N VAL A 303 -16.44 -0.18 -22.94
CA VAL A 303 -16.78 -0.03 -24.37
C VAL A 303 -16.09 -1.08 -25.24
N PHE A 304 -16.89 -1.90 -25.91
CA PHE A 304 -16.46 -3.04 -26.72
C PHE A 304 -17.15 -3.05 -28.09
N ALA A 305 -16.51 -3.66 -29.08
CA ALA A 305 -17.19 -4.17 -30.26
C ALA A 305 -17.47 -5.67 -30.10
N LEU A 306 -18.68 -6.10 -30.45
CA LEU A 306 -19.00 -7.54 -30.50
C LEU A 306 -18.68 -8.08 -31.89
N TYR A 307 -17.73 -9.00 -31.95
CA TYR A 307 -17.24 -9.59 -33.18
C TYR A 307 -17.69 -11.04 -33.31
N ASN A 308 -18.10 -11.46 -34.51
CA ASN A 308 -18.48 -12.85 -34.81
C ASN A 308 -17.34 -13.55 -35.58
N PRO A 309 -16.58 -14.48 -34.96
CA PRO A 309 -15.44 -15.14 -35.62
C PRO A 309 -15.81 -16.03 -36.80
N TYR A 310 -17.03 -16.58 -36.82
CA TYR A 310 -17.47 -17.47 -37.89
C TYR A 310 -17.72 -16.69 -39.19
N GLN A 311 -18.36 -15.53 -39.11
CA GLN A 311 -18.68 -14.70 -40.28
C GLN A 311 -17.64 -13.60 -40.55
N ARG A 312 -16.76 -13.31 -39.58
CA ARG A 312 -15.82 -12.18 -39.60
C ARG A 312 -16.51 -10.82 -39.72
N GLU A 313 -17.63 -10.67 -39.02
CA GLU A 313 -18.46 -9.47 -39.02
C GLU A 313 -18.66 -8.93 -37.60
N PHE A 314 -18.83 -7.61 -37.46
CA PHE A 314 -19.08 -6.91 -36.21
C PHE A 314 -20.57 -6.57 -36.06
N LEU A 315 -21.07 -6.67 -34.82
CA LEU A 315 -22.42 -6.27 -34.44
C LEU A 315 -22.56 -4.75 -34.41
N TYR A 316 -23.61 -4.23 -35.02
CA TYR A 316 -23.94 -2.81 -34.96
C TYR A 316 -25.44 -2.57 -35.20
N ALA A 317 -25.89 -1.34 -34.96
CA ALA A 317 -27.25 -0.90 -35.25
C ALA A 317 -27.22 0.32 -36.18
N PRO A 318 -27.57 0.18 -37.48
CA PRO A 318 -27.52 1.28 -38.45
C PRO A 318 -28.52 2.40 -38.15
N THR A 319 -28.11 3.67 -38.23
CA THR A 319 -29.02 4.81 -37.96
C THR A 319 -30.15 4.97 -38.96
N VAL A 320 -29.97 4.54 -40.21
CA VAL A 320 -30.95 4.77 -41.28
C VAL A 320 -32.05 3.70 -41.30
N ASP A 321 -31.73 2.47 -40.90
CA ASP A 321 -32.64 1.33 -41.03
C ASP A 321 -33.44 1.09 -39.75
N MET A 322 -34.40 2.00 -39.50
CA MET A 322 -35.39 1.87 -38.43
C MET A 322 -36.44 0.81 -38.79
N MET A 323 -36.88 0.03 -37.80
CA MET A 323 -38.04 -0.86 -37.93
C MET A 323 -39.35 -0.06 -37.82
N ASP A 324 -39.42 0.84 -36.84
CA ASP A 324 -40.52 1.76 -36.60
C ASP A 324 -39.98 3.05 -35.95
N SER A 325 -40.86 3.96 -35.48
CA SER A 325 -40.43 5.22 -34.87
C SER A 325 -39.67 5.07 -33.55
N LYS A 326 -39.67 3.87 -32.94
CA LYS A 326 -39.09 3.61 -31.61
C LYS A 326 -38.01 2.53 -31.60
N ARG A 327 -37.92 1.72 -32.66
CA ARG A 327 -37.10 0.50 -32.73
C ARG A 327 -36.20 0.50 -33.95
N ARG A 328 -34.95 0.08 -33.75
CA ARG A 328 -33.93 -0.05 -34.78
C ARG A 328 -33.51 -1.50 -34.96
N HIS A 329 -33.20 -1.89 -36.20
CA HIS A 329 -32.65 -3.20 -36.49
C HIS A 329 -31.21 -3.35 -35.99
N VAL A 330 -30.88 -4.54 -35.53
CA VAL A 330 -29.50 -4.93 -35.19
C VAL A 330 -28.97 -5.85 -36.28
N LEU A 331 -27.81 -5.51 -36.85
CA LEU A 331 -27.21 -6.17 -37.99
C LEU A 331 -25.74 -6.49 -37.72
N THR A 332 -25.13 -7.31 -38.58
CA THR A 332 -23.67 -7.46 -38.64
C THR A 332 -23.11 -7.02 -39.99
N ARG A 333 -21.86 -6.53 -39.98
CA ARG A 333 -21.13 -6.10 -41.18
C ARG A 333 -19.62 -6.32 -40.98
N ALA A 334 -18.91 -6.62 -42.06
CA ALA A 334 -17.44 -6.69 -42.04
C ALA A 334 -16.81 -5.32 -41.73
N ALA A 335 -15.62 -5.32 -41.11
CA ALA A 335 -14.84 -4.10 -40.96
C ALA A 335 -14.58 -3.44 -42.33
N PRO A 336 -14.52 -2.11 -42.41
CA PRO A 336 -14.16 -1.44 -43.65
C PRO A 336 -12.71 -1.74 -44.04
N ASP A 337 -12.52 -2.46 -45.15
CA ASP A 337 -11.19 -2.68 -45.73
C ASP A 337 -10.50 -1.34 -45.99
N GLY A 338 -9.36 -1.09 -45.33
CA GLY A 338 -8.58 0.16 -45.44
C GLY A 338 -8.07 0.49 -46.86
N ALA A 339 -8.39 -0.34 -47.86
CA ALA A 339 -8.01 -0.15 -49.26
C ALA A 339 -8.76 0.99 -49.96
N SER A 340 -9.95 1.39 -49.49
CA SER A 340 -10.59 2.64 -49.93
C SER A 340 -10.22 3.75 -48.96
N GLY A 341 -9.53 4.79 -49.42
CA GLY A 341 -8.98 5.91 -48.61
C GLY A 341 -10.00 6.79 -47.88
N THR A 342 -10.91 6.21 -47.12
CA THR A 342 -11.99 6.88 -46.37
C THR A 342 -12.16 6.42 -44.91
N PRO A 343 -11.11 6.08 -44.13
CA PRO A 343 -11.28 5.78 -42.70
C PRO A 343 -11.80 7.00 -41.91
N ALA A 344 -11.51 8.22 -42.37
CA ALA A 344 -11.95 9.47 -41.75
C ALA A 344 -13.43 9.82 -41.99
N LYS A 345 -14.19 9.09 -42.83
CA LYS A 345 -15.61 9.38 -43.10
C LYS A 345 -16.60 8.44 -42.38
N GLU A 346 -16.15 7.29 -41.88
CA GLU A 346 -17.01 6.24 -41.28
C GLU A 346 -16.94 6.11 -39.74
N GLY A 347 -16.32 7.06 -39.03
CA GLY A 347 -16.35 7.01 -37.55
C GLY A 347 -15.26 6.19 -36.89
N GLY A 348 -14.25 5.74 -37.65
CA GLY A 348 -13.13 4.97 -37.10
C GLY A 348 -13.59 3.62 -36.54
N ALA A 349 -13.12 3.22 -35.37
CA ALA A 349 -13.54 1.97 -34.73
C ALA A 349 -14.91 2.08 -34.01
N MET A 350 -15.43 3.30 -33.83
CA MET A 350 -16.57 3.58 -32.93
C MET A 350 -17.95 3.31 -33.56
N TRP A 351 -18.05 3.07 -34.87
CA TRP A 351 -19.34 2.76 -35.51
C TRP A 351 -19.97 1.45 -35.00
N CYS A 352 -19.17 0.57 -34.40
CA CYS A 352 -19.58 -0.70 -33.80
C CYS A 352 -19.39 -0.72 -32.27
N ALA A 353 -19.30 0.45 -31.63
CA ALA A 353 -19.09 0.57 -30.20
C ALA A 353 -20.37 0.26 -29.40
N TRP A 354 -20.25 -0.69 -28.48
CA TRP A 354 -21.25 -1.05 -27.49
C TRP A 354 -20.70 -0.79 -26.09
N ARG A 355 -21.42 -0.01 -25.29
CA ARG A 355 -21.18 0.08 -23.85
C ARG A 355 -21.88 -1.10 -23.19
N ILE A 356 -21.13 -1.90 -22.45
CA ILE A 356 -21.62 -3.13 -21.83
C ILE A 356 -21.43 -3.03 -20.32
N THR A 357 -22.50 -2.72 -19.60
CA THR A 357 -22.46 -2.46 -18.15
C THR A 357 -23.20 -3.53 -17.37
N PRO A 358 -22.77 -3.81 -16.12
CA PRO A 358 -23.55 -4.64 -15.20
C PRO A 358 -24.92 -4.00 -14.94
N ALA A 359 -25.98 -4.81 -15.01
CA ALA A 359 -27.35 -4.32 -14.80
C ALA A 359 -27.61 -3.89 -13.34
N GLN A 360 -26.83 -4.42 -12.40
CA GLN A 360 -26.80 -4.03 -11.00
C GLN A 360 -25.36 -3.76 -10.60
N GLN A 361 -25.07 -2.56 -10.11
CA GLN A 361 -23.76 -2.18 -9.61
C GLN A 361 -23.94 -1.37 -8.33
N SER A 362 -23.19 -1.70 -7.29
CA SER A 362 -23.28 -0.95 -6.03
C SER A 362 -22.65 0.44 -6.18
N ARG A 363 -23.06 1.40 -5.35
CA ARG A 363 -22.47 2.75 -5.33
C ARG A 363 -20.97 2.72 -5.03
N MET A 364 -20.55 1.82 -4.13
CA MET A 364 -19.15 1.56 -3.82
C MET A 364 -18.37 1.08 -5.06
N GLU A 365 -18.89 0.06 -5.76
CA GLU A 365 -18.26 -0.45 -6.99
C GLU A 365 -18.16 0.62 -8.08
N ARG A 366 -19.17 1.51 -8.21
CA ARG A 366 -19.13 2.64 -9.15
C ARG A 366 -18.04 3.63 -8.77
N GLY A 367 -17.89 3.94 -7.48
CA GLY A 367 -16.85 4.84 -6.98
C GLY A 367 -15.44 4.30 -7.18
N VAL A 368 -15.21 3.03 -6.87
CA VAL A 368 -13.91 2.36 -7.07
C VAL A 368 -13.59 2.21 -8.57
N GLU A 369 -14.58 1.93 -9.41
CA GLU A 369 -14.36 1.88 -10.86
C GLU A 369 -13.97 3.25 -11.43
N ALA A 370 -14.68 4.31 -11.06
CA ALA A 370 -14.34 5.67 -11.46
C ALA A 370 -12.94 6.07 -10.99
N PHE A 371 -12.51 5.60 -9.82
CA PHE A 371 -11.16 5.80 -9.32
C PHE A 371 -10.10 5.19 -10.25
N PHE A 372 -10.24 3.91 -10.62
CA PHE A 372 -9.28 3.24 -11.52
C PHE A 372 -9.36 3.72 -12.98
N ALA A 373 -10.53 4.21 -13.41
CA ALA A 373 -10.69 4.94 -14.67
C ALA A 373 -10.05 6.35 -14.65
N LYS A 374 -9.40 6.75 -13.56
CA LYS A 374 -8.79 8.08 -13.34
C LYS A 374 -9.80 9.24 -13.37
N GLN A 375 -11.08 8.95 -13.21
CA GLN A 375 -12.17 9.93 -13.10
C GLN A 375 -12.38 10.32 -11.63
N TYR A 376 -11.33 10.88 -11.02
CA TYR A 376 -11.31 11.14 -9.57
C TYR A 376 -12.46 12.00 -9.03
N PRO A 377 -12.98 13.04 -9.74
CA PRO A 377 -14.12 13.81 -9.24
C PRO A 377 -15.38 12.95 -9.08
N ALA A 378 -15.69 12.14 -10.09
CA ALA A 378 -16.83 11.22 -10.07
C ALA A 378 -16.62 10.12 -9.01
N ALA A 379 -15.39 9.65 -8.84
CA ALA A 379 -15.05 8.69 -7.79
C ALA A 379 -15.36 9.22 -6.38
N VAL A 380 -14.95 10.46 -6.06
CA VAL A 380 -15.20 11.08 -4.75
C VAL A 380 -16.70 11.24 -4.49
N GLU A 381 -17.46 11.67 -5.49
CA GLU A 381 -18.91 11.83 -5.37
C GLU A 381 -19.60 10.48 -5.08
N GLN A 382 -19.34 9.46 -5.91
CA GLN A 382 -19.95 8.14 -5.76
C GLN A 382 -19.54 7.44 -4.46
N LEU A 383 -18.26 7.54 -4.05
CA LEU A 383 -17.78 7.00 -2.78
C LEU A 383 -18.42 7.71 -1.58
N THR A 384 -18.66 9.02 -1.68
CA THR A 384 -19.34 9.77 -0.61
C THR A 384 -20.79 9.32 -0.46
N LEU A 385 -21.51 9.13 -1.57
CA LEU A 385 -22.86 8.59 -1.56
C LEU A 385 -22.91 7.12 -1.12
N ALA A 386 -21.83 6.36 -1.33
CA ALA A 386 -21.77 4.96 -0.94
C ALA A 386 -21.72 4.80 0.59
N LEU A 387 -21.15 5.74 1.34
CA LEU A 387 -20.96 5.64 2.79
C LEU A 387 -22.26 5.37 3.56
N ASP A 388 -23.39 5.87 3.08
CA ASP A 388 -24.70 5.68 3.74
C ASP A 388 -25.24 4.24 3.60
N ASP A 389 -24.78 3.50 2.60
CA ASP A 389 -25.32 2.18 2.22
C ASP A 389 -24.37 1.01 2.58
N LEU A 390 -23.21 1.27 3.19
CA LEU A 390 -22.20 0.24 3.44
C LEU A 390 -22.54 -0.64 4.64
N PRO A 391 -22.41 -1.98 4.52
CA PRO A 391 -22.84 -2.91 5.57
C PRO A 391 -21.89 -3.00 6.77
N ASP A 392 -20.58 -2.81 6.54
CA ASP A 392 -19.54 -3.14 7.53
C ASP A 392 -18.47 -2.05 7.65
N ASN A 393 -17.88 -1.91 8.85
CA ASN A 393 -16.77 -0.96 9.12
C ASN A 393 -15.55 -1.20 8.21
N THR A 394 -15.30 -2.44 7.79
CA THR A 394 -14.20 -2.78 6.87
C THR A 394 -14.39 -2.13 5.49
N GLU A 395 -15.61 -2.16 4.96
CA GLU A 395 -15.94 -1.53 3.68
C GLU A 395 -15.93 0.00 3.80
N HIS A 396 -16.30 0.54 4.97
CA HIS A 396 -16.13 1.97 5.24
C HIS A 396 -14.65 2.38 5.17
N VAL A 397 -13.74 1.63 5.82
CA VAL A 397 -12.30 1.93 5.77
C VAL A 397 -11.77 1.85 4.33
N LYS A 398 -12.21 0.87 3.52
CA LYS A 398 -11.86 0.82 2.09
C LYS A 398 -12.37 2.04 1.33
N CYS A 399 -13.63 2.43 1.56
CA CYS A 399 -14.23 3.60 0.94
C CYS A 399 -13.45 4.88 1.25
N PHE A 400 -13.14 5.12 2.53
CA PHE A 400 -12.30 6.24 2.94
C PHE A 400 -10.89 6.17 2.34
N ALA A 401 -10.26 4.99 2.25
CA ALA A 401 -8.94 4.84 1.65
C ALA A 401 -8.92 5.22 0.16
N TYR A 402 -9.91 4.78 -0.63
CA TYR A 402 -10.04 5.17 -2.03
C TYR A 402 -10.40 6.65 -2.20
N ARG A 403 -11.31 7.18 -1.37
CA ARG A 403 -11.71 8.59 -1.41
C ARG A 403 -10.55 9.52 -1.05
N MET A 404 -9.80 9.17 -0.01
CA MET A 404 -8.58 9.87 0.40
C MET A 404 -7.56 9.87 -0.73
N THR A 405 -7.34 8.72 -1.38
CA THR A 405 -6.43 8.62 -2.52
C THR A 405 -6.89 9.46 -3.71
N ALA A 406 -8.18 9.46 -4.02
CA ALA A 406 -8.75 10.31 -5.08
C ALA A 406 -8.58 11.80 -4.77
N ASN A 407 -8.82 12.22 -3.53
CA ASN A 407 -8.61 13.60 -3.07
C ASN A 407 -7.15 14.03 -3.15
N LEU A 408 -6.20 13.13 -2.83
CA LEU A 408 -4.76 13.37 -3.03
C LEU A 408 -4.43 13.60 -4.52
N ARG A 409 -4.98 12.78 -5.41
CA ARG A 409 -4.80 12.95 -6.88
C ARG A 409 -5.42 14.25 -7.40
N LEU A 410 -6.50 14.72 -6.77
CA LEU A 410 -7.17 16.00 -7.03
C LEU A 410 -6.53 17.20 -6.32
N ARG A 411 -5.46 17.00 -5.52
CA ARG A 411 -4.79 18.05 -4.74
C ARG A 411 -5.67 18.72 -3.68
N ARG A 412 -6.69 18.00 -3.18
CA ARG A 412 -7.58 18.45 -2.10
C ARG A 412 -7.09 17.91 -0.76
N PHE A 413 -5.97 18.44 -0.27
CA PHE A 413 -5.32 17.94 0.95
C PHE A 413 -6.16 18.19 2.21
N ASP A 414 -6.95 19.26 2.25
CA ASP A 414 -7.81 19.60 3.39
C ASP A 414 -8.86 18.52 3.68
N LEU A 415 -9.27 17.79 2.64
CA LEU A 415 -10.29 16.73 2.73
C LEU A 415 -9.70 15.36 3.11
N VAL A 416 -8.37 15.24 3.20
CA VAL A 416 -7.69 13.99 3.59
C VAL A 416 -7.72 13.81 5.12
N ALA A 417 -7.55 14.89 5.87
CA ALA A 417 -7.51 14.83 7.34
C ALA A 417 -8.83 14.32 7.96
N PRO A 418 -10.02 14.78 7.53
CA PRO A 418 -11.30 14.24 8.01
C PRO A 418 -11.47 12.75 7.71
N ASP A 419 -11.09 12.31 6.49
CA ASP A 419 -11.16 10.89 6.10
C ASP A 419 -10.25 10.03 6.95
N PHE A 420 -9.05 10.51 7.26
CA PHE A 420 -8.12 9.82 8.14
C PHE A 420 -8.62 9.74 9.59
N GLN A 421 -9.19 10.83 10.12
CA GLN A 421 -9.82 10.84 11.44
C GLN A 421 -11.02 9.88 11.51
N ALA A 422 -11.84 9.81 10.45
CA ALA A 422 -12.94 8.86 10.34
C ALA A 422 -12.42 7.40 10.37
N ILE A 423 -11.34 7.10 9.64
CA ILE A 423 -10.68 5.79 9.71
C ILE A 423 -10.14 5.50 11.12
N GLN A 424 -9.60 6.50 11.82
CA GLN A 424 -9.13 6.33 13.20
C GLN A 424 -10.28 6.04 14.17
N ALA A 425 -11.41 6.71 14.02
CA ALA A 425 -12.61 6.51 14.85
C ALA A 425 -13.27 5.15 14.61
N LEU A 426 -13.23 4.62 13.39
CA LEU A 426 -13.75 3.28 13.07
C LEU A 426 -12.91 2.18 13.75
N GLY A 427 -13.55 1.16 14.32
CA GLY A 427 -12.88 -0.07 14.76
C GLY A 427 -12.71 -1.05 13.59
N GLY A 428 -11.65 -1.87 13.58
CA GLY A 428 -11.44 -2.92 12.57
C GLY A 428 -9.97 -3.23 12.25
N ASP A 429 -9.74 -4.19 11.36
CA ASP A 429 -8.41 -4.63 10.89
C ASP A 429 -7.81 -3.65 9.87
N LYS A 430 -7.43 -2.46 10.36
CA LYS A 430 -6.91 -1.36 9.53
C LYS A 430 -5.59 -1.73 8.84
N ALA A 431 -4.73 -2.47 9.54
CA ALA A 431 -3.41 -2.86 9.05
C ALA A 431 -3.53 -3.69 7.77
N ALA A 432 -4.46 -4.66 7.74
CA ALA A 432 -4.71 -5.45 6.54
C ALA A 432 -5.06 -4.59 5.32
N ILE A 433 -5.90 -3.57 5.48
CA ILE A 433 -6.31 -2.69 4.38
C ILE A 433 -5.15 -1.82 3.90
N PHE A 434 -4.43 -1.18 4.82
CA PHE A 434 -3.29 -0.33 4.45
C PHE A 434 -2.15 -1.15 3.79
N HIS A 435 -1.84 -2.34 4.30
CA HIS A 435 -0.85 -3.22 3.69
C HIS A 435 -1.32 -3.82 2.36
N GLY A 436 -2.62 -4.12 2.21
CA GLY A 436 -3.21 -4.58 0.95
C GLY A 436 -3.12 -3.52 -0.15
N LEU A 437 -3.42 -2.27 0.21
CA LEU A 437 -3.37 -1.10 -0.67
C LEU A 437 -1.99 -0.42 -0.75
N ALA A 438 -0.94 -1.03 -0.19
CA ALA A 438 0.44 -0.52 -0.20
C ALA A 438 0.91 0.00 -1.58
N HIS A 439 0.61 -0.74 -2.63
CA HIS A 439 0.96 -0.37 -4.01
C HIS A 439 0.32 0.97 -4.45
N LEU A 440 -0.92 1.27 -4.03
CA LEU A 440 -1.55 2.55 -4.33
C LEU A 440 -0.85 3.70 -3.60
N TRP A 441 -0.45 3.48 -2.34
CA TRP A 441 0.31 4.46 -1.57
C TRP A 441 1.68 4.73 -2.19
N GLU A 442 2.37 3.70 -2.65
CA GLU A 442 3.64 3.81 -3.38
C GLU A 442 3.47 4.56 -4.71
N GLU A 443 2.43 4.24 -5.49
CA GLU A 443 2.11 4.97 -6.72
C GLU A 443 1.77 6.44 -6.46
N ASN A 444 1.07 6.74 -5.37
CA ASN A 444 0.78 8.11 -4.97
C ASN A 444 2.05 8.84 -4.54
N ALA A 445 2.91 8.18 -3.75
CA ALA A 445 4.19 8.75 -3.32
C ALA A 445 5.08 9.06 -4.52
N ASN A 446 5.18 8.14 -5.48
CA ASN A 446 5.89 8.35 -6.73
C ASN A 446 5.27 9.47 -7.56
N TYR A 447 3.95 9.55 -7.68
CA TYR A 447 3.28 10.65 -8.36
C TYR A 447 3.55 12.00 -7.70
N LEU A 448 3.47 12.07 -6.37
CA LEU A 448 3.77 13.28 -5.61
C LEU A 448 5.25 13.66 -5.73
N ALA A 449 6.16 12.69 -5.74
CA ALA A 449 7.60 12.91 -5.93
C ALA A 449 7.93 13.39 -7.36
N VAL A 450 7.34 12.77 -8.39
CA VAL A 450 7.48 13.22 -9.78
C VAL A 450 6.88 14.60 -9.95
N MET A 451 5.69 14.85 -9.39
CA MET A 451 5.06 16.18 -9.39
C MET A 451 5.95 17.23 -8.71
N ALA A 452 6.48 16.92 -7.52
CA ALA A 452 7.41 17.78 -6.79
C ALA A 452 8.70 18.04 -7.58
N SER A 453 9.18 17.08 -8.38
CA SER A 453 10.34 17.28 -9.25
C SER A 453 10.05 18.09 -10.52
N SER A 454 8.79 18.14 -10.96
CA SER A 454 8.39 18.66 -12.27
C SER A 454 7.98 20.13 -12.29
N SER A 455 7.56 20.73 -11.16
CA SER A 455 7.29 22.16 -11.10
C SER A 455 7.97 22.83 -9.89
N PRO A 456 8.70 23.94 -10.09
CA PRO A 456 9.36 24.66 -9.00
C PRO A 456 8.34 25.27 -8.02
N GLU A 457 7.16 25.66 -8.50
CA GLU A 457 6.08 26.21 -7.67
C GLU A 457 5.42 25.15 -6.76
N LEU A 458 5.29 23.89 -7.21
CA LEU A 458 4.78 22.80 -6.36
C LEU A 458 5.87 22.19 -5.51
N GLN A 459 7.14 22.30 -5.89
CA GLN A 459 8.25 22.01 -5.01
C GLN A 459 8.23 22.99 -3.83
N ILE A 460 8.00 24.28 -4.11
CA ILE A 460 7.78 25.31 -3.09
C ILE A 460 6.49 25.04 -2.31
N GLN A 461 5.34 24.73 -2.93
CA GLN A 461 4.11 24.42 -2.18
C GLN A 461 4.15 23.10 -1.42
N ALA A 462 4.81 22.05 -1.90
CA ALA A 462 4.93 20.77 -1.20
C ALA A 462 5.95 20.85 -0.06
N ILE A 463 7.04 21.61 -0.27
CA ILE A 463 7.94 22.02 0.81
C ILE A 463 7.14 22.88 1.78
N GLU A 464 6.48 23.95 1.36
CA GLU A 464 5.63 24.81 2.21
C GLU A 464 4.54 24.02 2.93
N ILE A 465 3.84 23.06 2.32
CA ILE A 465 2.83 22.25 3.03
C ILE A 465 3.48 21.30 4.04
N ALA A 466 4.63 20.69 3.70
CA ALA A 466 5.36 19.79 4.61
C ALA A 466 6.19 20.54 5.68
N THR A 467 6.56 21.79 5.42
CA THR A 467 7.41 22.64 6.26
C THR A 467 6.67 23.82 6.88
N SER A 468 5.39 24.03 6.56
CA SER A 468 4.60 25.11 7.14
C SER A 468 4.26 24.75 8.59
N PRO A 469 4.55 25.65 9.54
CA PRO A 469 4.14 25.49 10.93
C PRO A 469 2.62 25.53 11.11
N GLU A 470 1.85 25.90 10.08
CA GLU A 470 0.38 25.92 10.09
C GLU A 470 -0.25 24.54 9.79
N ASN A 471 0.53 23.55 9.34
CA ASN A 471 0.02 22.21 9.05
C ASN A 471 -0.23 21.41 10.36
N PRO A 472 -1.44 20.82 10.57
CA PRO A 472 -1.76 20.03 11.76
C PRO A 472 -0.82 18.82 12.00
N PHE A 473 -0.17 18.31 10.95
CA PHE A 473 0.74 17.16 11.02
C PHE A 473 2.22 17.56 11.05
N PHE A 474 2.55 18.85 10.94
CA PHE A 474 3.94 19.33 10.89
C PHE A 474 4.76 18.81 12.07
N MET A 475 4.22 18.93 13.29
CA MET A 475 4.89 18.51 14.51
C MET A 475 5.21 17.01 14.51
N ARG A 476 4.26 16.17 14.09
CA ARG A 476 4.45 14.70 14.00
C ARG A 476 5.44 14.33 12.88
N HIS A 477 5.37 15.02 11.75
CA HIS A 477 6.27 14.80 10.63
C HIS A 477 7.71 15.13 11.01
N GLN A 478 7.93 16.27 11.67
CA GLN A 478 9.25 16.70 12.12
C GLN A 478 9.81 15.80 13.22
N LEU A 479 8.97 15.33 14.16
CA LEU A 479 9.37 14.31 15.13
C LEU A 479 9.83 13.02 14.45
N SER A 480 9.07 12.52 13.48
CA SER A 480 9.42 11.29 12.73
C SER A 480 10.72 11.45 11.93
N LYS A 481 10.89 12.59 11.25
CA LYS A 481 12.12 12.94 10.53
C LYS A 481 13.32 13.03 11.47
N GLY A 482 13.13 13.64 12.64
CA GLY A 482 14.13 13.67 13.70
C GLY A 482 14.50 12.27 14.19
N ASP A 483 13.51 11.39 14.40
CA ASP A 483 13.73 10.00 14.85
C ASP A 483 14.53 9.18 13.82
N ASP A 484 14.25 9.33 12.53
CA ASP A 484 15.06 8.72 11.47
C ASP A 484 16.51 9.21 11.54
N LEU A 485 16.73 10.53 11.55
CA LEU A 485 18.06 11.15 11.64
C LEU A 485 18.82 10.74 12.91
N PHE A 486 18.12 10.62 14.04
CA PHE A 486 18.65 10.14 15.30
C PHE A 486 19.18 8.71 15.17
N VAL A 487 18.41 7.82 14.54
CA VAL A 487 18.83 6.45 14.25
C VAL A 487 20.05 6.44 13.30
N ARG A 488 20.15 7.41 12.39
CA ARG A 488 21.33 7.59 11.52
C ARG A 488 22.57 8.14 12.24
N ARG A 489 22.44 8.51 13.52
CA ARG A 489 23.45 9.23 14.31
C ARG A 489 23.82 10.61 13.75
N ASP A 490 22.97 11.18 12.91
CA ASP A 490 23.10 12.58 12.50
C ASP A 490 22.38 13.47 13.53
N PHE A 491 22.99 13.55 14.72
CA PHE A 491 22.40 14.23 15.87
C PHE A 491 22.22 15.74 15.59
N GLN A 492 23.13 16.35 14.82
CA GLN A 492 23.06 17.77 14.51
C GLN A 492 21.85 18.09 13.62
N ALA A 493 21.58 17.28 12.59
CA ALA A 493 20.38 17.44 11.78
C ALA A 493 19.10 17.08 12.56
N ALA A 494 19.15 16.05 13.41
CA ALA A 494 18.02 15.64 14.25
C ALA A 494 17.58 16.76 15.21
N ILE A 495 18.53 17.49 15.82
CA ILE A 495 18.26 18.64 16.70
C ILE A 495 17.46 19.72 16.00
N VAL A 496 17.76 20.01 14.73
CA VAL A 496 17.03 21.02 13.94
C VAL A 496 15.56 20.62 13.80
N CYS A 497 15.30 19.37 13.38
CA CYS A 497 13.93 18.86 13.23
C CYS A 497 13.16 18.84 14.57
N TYR A 498 13.79 18.39 15.65
CA TYR A 498 13.14 18.38 16.96
C TYR A 498 12.89 19.79 17.51
N ARG A 499 13.79 20.74 17.27
CA ARG A 499 13.60 22.15 17.65
C ARG A 499 12.41 22.75 16.89
N GLU A 500 12.33 22.53 15.59
CA GLU A 500 11.19 22.97 14.75
C GLU A 500 9.86 22.40 15.27
N ALA A 501 9.83 21.13 15.66
CA ALA A 501 8.66 20.51 16.28
C ALA A 501 8.32 21.15 17.64
N ALA A 502 9.33 21.45 18.47
CA ALA A 502 9.13 21.99 19.81
C ALA A 502 8.62 23.44 19.82
N THR A 503 9.03 24.25 18.85
CA THR A 503 8.62 25.67 18.71
C THR A 503 7.33 25.86 17.92
N CYS A 504 6.72 24.79 17.43
CA CYS A 504 5.49 24.87 16.65
C CYS A 504 4.30 25.31 17.53
N THR A 505 3.64 26.40 17.14
CA THR A 505 2.34 26.84 17.70
C THR A 505 1.20 26.19 16.91
N SER A 506 0.43 25.33 17.56
CA SER A 506 -0.74 24.68 16.94
C SER A 506 -1.87 25.70 16.79
N THR A 507 -2.12 26.21 15.60
CA THR A 507 -3.30 27.04 15.29
C THR A 507 -4.55 26.17 15.16
N ILE A 508 -5.01 25.59 16.27
CA ILE A 508 -6.42 25.20 16.40
C ILE A 508 -7.12 26.40 17.01
N ALA A 509 -7.38 27.41 16.19
CA ALA A 509 -8.29 28.48 16.55
C ALA A 509 -9.71 27.89 16.54
N SER A 510 -10.14 27.33 17.68
CA SER A 510 -11.56 27.20 17.95
C SER A 510 -12.14 28.62 17.93
N SER A 511 -13.00 28.89 16.95
CA SER A 511 -13.76 30.12 16.87
C SER A 511 -14.76 30.18 18.04
N SER A 512 -14.30 30.64 19.19
CA SER A 512 -15.14 31.13 20.28
C SER A 512 -14.32 32.10 21.11
N LEU A 513 -14.75 33.36 21.11
CA LEU A 513 -14.30 34.39 22.05
C LEU A 513 -14.43 33.86 23.47
N GLU A 514 -13.30 33.65 24.14
CA GLU A 514 -13.00 34.08 25.51
C GLU A 514 -11.62 33.54 25.92
N ASP A 515 -10.82 34.42 26.51
CA ASP A 515 -9.45 34.18 26.96
C ASP A 515 -9.32 32.94 27.87
N CYS A 516 -8.65 31.91 27.37
CA CYS A 516 -7.76 30.95 28.06
C CYS A 516 -7.46 29.79 27.09
N SER A 517 -6.45 29.94 26.25
CA SER A 517 -6.02 28.90 25.29
C SER A 517 -5.41 27.70 26.02
N VAL A 518 -6.24 26.74 26.42
CA VAL A 518 -5.76 25.42 26.88
C VAL A 518 -5.30 24.65 25.65
N GLU A 519 -4.00 24.51 25.45
CA GLU A 519 -3.45 23.67 24.38
C GLU A 519 -3.89 22.20 24.55
N ASP A 520 -4.18 21.52 23.43
CA ASP A 520 -4.59 20.12 23.41
C ASP A 520 -3.53 19.23 24.10
N ALA A 521 -3.97 18.32 24.98
CA ALA A 521 -3.09 17.51 25.83
C ALA A 521 -2.10 16.66 25.01
N GLU A 522 -2.47 16.26 23.80
CA GLU A 522 -1.63 15.50 22.89
C GLU A 522 -0.52 16.36 22.24
N THR A 523 -0.81 17.63 21.95
CA THR A 523 0.21 18.57 21.42
C THR A 523 1.24 18.91 22.48
N THR A 524 0.80 19.14 23.71
CA THR A 524 1.68 19.32 24.89
C THR A 524 2.56 18.10 25.11
N ARG A 525 2.01 16.88 25.01
CA ARG A 525 2.78 15.62 25.11
C ARG A 525 3.85 15.51 24.01
N GLN A 526 3.49 15.81 22.77
CA GLN A 526 4.43 15.79 21.64
C GLN A 526 5.53 16.86 21.78
N ARG A 527 5.21 18.02 22.37
CA ARG A 527 6.19 19.09 22.63
C ARG A 527 7.21 18.67 23.68
N VAL A 528 6.74 18.10 24.79
CA VAL A 528 7.61 17.54 25.82
C VAL A 528 8.52 16.47 25.22
N ARG A 529 7.96 15.58 24.38
CA ARG A 529 8.76 14.57 23.66
C ARG A 529 9.83 15.22 22.78
N ALA A 530 9.50 16.26 22.02
CA ALA A 530 10.46 16.96 21.15
C ALA A 530 11.64 17.52 21.96
N TYR A 531 11.37 18.19 23.09
CA TYR A 531 12.43 18.72 23.96
C TYR A 531 13.28 17.64 24.61
N VAL A 532 12.66 16.54 25.07
CA VAL A 532 13.41 15.38 25.60
C VAL A 532 14.29 14.78 24.49
N SER A 533 13.78 14.62 23.27
CA SER A 533 14.56 14.13 22.12
C SER A 533 15.72 15.07 21.73
N CYS A 534 15.54 16.40 21.79
CA CYS A 534 16.64 17.36 21.66
C CYS A 534 17.71 17.10 22.73
N ALA A 535 17.31 16.95 23.99
CA ALA A 535 18.23 16.71 25.09
C ALA A 535 19.00 15.39 24.91
N LYS A 536 18.37 14.33 24.38
CA LYS A 536 19.05 13.08 24.02
C LYS A 536 20.14 13.29 22.99
N CYS A 537 19.88 14.10 21.95
CA CYS A 537 20.87 14.42 20.93
C CYS A 537 22.06 15.18 21.50
N PHE A 538 21.81 16.23 22.31
CA PHE A 538 22.87 16.99 22.96
C PHE A 538 23.69 16.13 23.94
N PHE A 539 23.03 15.23 24.68
CA PHE A 539 23.72 14.28 25.54
C PHE A 539 24.62 13.33 24.73
N ALA A 540 24.17 12.86 23.56
CA ALA A 540 24.97 12.02 22.68
C ALA A 540 26.18 12.75 22.06
N LEU A 541 26.11 14.08 21.95
CA LEU A 541 27.19 14.97 21.49
C LEU A 541 28.12 15.44 22.62
N ASP A 542 27.93 14.96 23.85
CA ASP A 542 28.65 15.38 25.07
C ASP A 542 28.43 16.86 25.47
N GLU A 543 27.36 17.49 24.95
CA GLU A 543 26.95 18.86 25.28
C GLU A 543 25.94 18.87 26.44
N ILE A 544 26.40 18.49 27.63
CA ILE A 544 25.53 18.24 28.80
C ILE A 544 24.82 19.53 29.29
N GLU A 545 25.46 20.69 29.20
CA GLU A 545 24.85 21.99 29.57
C GLU A 545 23.63 22.30 28.70
N ASN A 546 23.74 22.09 27.37
CA ASN A 546 22.65 22.29 26.43
C ASN A 546 21.52 21.31 26.69
N ALA A 547 21.84 20.03 26.94
CA ALA A 547 20.84 19.02 27.33
C ALA A 547 20.07 19.44 28.60
N TRP A 548 20.76 19.95 29.63
CA TRP A 548 20.13 20.42 30.87
C TRP A 548 19.19 21.61 30.65
N GLN A 549 19.57 22.56 29.79
CA GLN A 549 18.72 23.72 29.45
C GLN A 549 17.43 23.28 28.79
N TYR A 550 17.49 22.41 27.77
CA TYR A 550 16.31 21.89 27.07
C TYR A 550 15.36 21.12 28.00
N LEU A 551 15.90 20.32 28.92
CA LEU A 551 15.10 19.62 29.93
C LEU A 551 14.45 20.57 30.95
N SER A 552 15.07 21.73 31.22
CA SER A 552 14.50 22.73 32.12
C SER A 552 13.35 23.47 31.45
N ILE A 553 13.50 23.82 30.16
CA ILE A 553 12.39 24.35 29.36
C ILE A 553 11.22 23.37 29.31
N ALA A 554 11.49 22.08 29.12
CA ALA A 554 10.45 21.05 29.11
C ALA A 554 9.71 20.92 30.46
N GLN A 555 10.40 21.16 31.58
CA GLN A 555 9.82 21.10 32.92
C GLN A 555 8.89 22.28 33.22
N ASP A 556 9.14 23.44 32.61
CA ASP A 556 8.33 24.66 32.81
C ASP A 556 7.00 24.63 32.01
N ILE A 557 6.80 23.63 31.14
CA ILE A 557 5.56 23.44 30.38
C ILE A 557 4.42 23.03 31.32
N THR A 558 3.38 23.88 31.40
CA THR A 558 2.18 23.59 32.19
C THR A 558 1.37 22.43 31.60
N ASN A 559 0.75 21.61 32.45
CA ASN A 559 -0.02 20.41 32.06
C ASN A 559 0.77 19.30 31.34
N ALA A 560 2.08 19.17 31.62
CA ALA A 560 2.86 18.03 31.14
C ALA A 560 2.28 16.70 31.64
N SER A 561 2.25 15.68 30.76
CA SER A 561 1.84 14.33 31.15
C SER A 561 2.79 13.76 32.22
N VAL A 562 2.26 12.97 33.16
CA VAL A 562 3.04 12.31 34.22
C VAL A 562 4.19 11.46 33.65
N GLU A 563 3.99 10.82 32.49
CA GLU A 563 5.04 10.09 31.76
C GLU A 563 6.14 11.02 31.24
N GLY A 564 5.77 12.17 30.68
CA GLY A 564 6.69 13.20 30.22
C GLY A 564 7.53 13.79 31.36
N GLU A 565 6.91 14.07 32.51
CA GLU A 565 7.63 14.53 33.72
C GLU A 565 8.65 13.50 34.19
N ALA A 566 8.28 12.22 34.24
CA ALA A 566 9.19 11.13 34.61
C ALA A 566 10.37 11.02 33.62
N ALA A 567 10.11 11.16 32.32
CA ALA A 567 11.15 11.17 31.29
C ALA A 567 12.10 12.38 31.42
N ILE A 568 11.58 13.58 31.71
CA ILE A 568 12.41 14.78 31.94
C ILE A 568 13.35 14.55 33.14
N LEU A 569 12.81 14.06 34.26
CA LEU A 569 13.59 13.81 35.48
C LEU A 569 14.65 12.71 35.28
N LEU A 570 14.33 11.66 34.54
CA LEU A 570 15.29 10.61 34.15
C LEU A 570 16.50 11.22 33.43
N TRP A 571 16.26 12.01 32.39
CA TRP A 571 17.34 12.61 31.60
C TRP A 571 18.10 13.70 32.36
N LYS A 572 17.46 14.42 33.29
CA LYS A 572 18.17 15.31 34.23
C LYS A 572 19.08 14.54 35.18
N GLY A 573 18.63 13.38 35.68
CA GLY A 573 19.45 12.46 36.46
C GLY A 573 20.70 11.99 35.69
N LYS A 574 20.54 11.64 34.41
CA LYS A 574 21.67 11.28 33.52
C LYS A 574 22.67 12.42 33.33
N CYS A 575 22.19 13.66 33.16
CA CYS A 575 23.07 14.83 33.06
C CYS A 575 23.88 15.02 34.35
N ARG A 576 23.27 14.87 35.54
CA ARG A 576 23.99 14.96 36.83
C ARG A 576 24.97 13.81 37.04
N ARG A 577 24.63 12.61 36.58
CA ARG A 577 25.56 11.47 36.54
C ARG A 577 26.80 11.81 35.72
N ALA A 578 26.63 12.42 34.55
CA ALA A 578 27.75 12.84 33.70
C ALA A 578 28.64 13.89 34.37
N TYR A 579 28.06 14.81 35.16
CA TYR A 579 28.82 15.74 36.03
C TYR A 579 29.42 15.11 37.30
N LYS A 580 29.26 13.80 37.52
CA LYS A 580 29.68 13.08 38.74
C LYS A 580 28.99 13.56 40.02
N SER A 581 27.91 14.32 39.92
CA SER A 581 27.05 14.72 41.05
C SER A 581 26.06 13.60 41.37
N TYR A 582 26.56 12.48 41.88
CA TYR A 582 25.75 11.26 42.04
C TYR A 582 24.60 11.39 43.05
N ASP A 583 24.77 12.19 44.12
CA ASP A 583 23.71 12.42 45.11
C ASP A 583 22.52 13.17 44.50
N GLU A 584 22.79 14.23 43.75
CA GLU A 584 21.76 14.99 43.01
C GLU A 584 21.11 14.13 41.93
N ALA A 585 21.90 13.33 41.21
CA ALA A 585 21.39 12.40 40.21
C ALA A 585 20.41 11.40 40.84
N PHE A 586 20.76 10.86 42.00
CA PHE A 586 19.94 9.88 42.71
C PHE A 586 18.59 10.48 43.16
N GLN A 587 18.61 11.67 43.76
CA GLN A 587 17.38 12.37 44.18
C GLN A 587 16.44 12.68 43.01
N LEU A 588 16.99 13.02 41.83
CA LEU A 588 16.19 13.26 40.62
C LEU A 588 15.58 11.96 40.10
N LEU A 589 16.32 10.85 40.15
CA LEU A 589 15.84 9.54 39.71
C LEU A 589 14.78 8.95 40.65
N GLU A 590 14.88 9.16 41.96
CA GLU A 590 13.82 8.80 42.92
C GLU A 590 12.51 9.51 42.58
N LYS A 591 12.57 10.84 42.34
CA LYS A 591 11.41 11.61 41.90
C LYS A 591 10.86 11.13 40.56
N ALA A 592 11.73 10.74 39.63
CA ALA A 592 11.33 10.16 38.35
C ALA A 592 10.58 8.83 38.55
N PHE A 593 11.07 7.98 39.46
CA PHE A 593 10.51 6.67 39.75
C PHE A 593 9.11 6.78 40.35
N ASP A 594 8.90 7.70 41.28
CA ASP A 594 7.58 7.97 41.88
C ASP A 594 6.57 8.42 40.81
N ARG A 595 6.96 9.36 39.94
CA ARG A 595 6.12 9.83 38.83
C ARG A 595 5.80 8.71 37.83
N ALA A 596 6.78 7.90 37.45
CA ALA A 596 6.55 6.72 36.60
C ALA A 596 5.65 5.68 37.28
N GLY A 597 5.72 5.54 38.61
CA GLY A 597 4.84 4.70 39.41
C GLY A 597 3.38 5.15 39.33
N VAL A 598 3.13 6.46 39.47
CA VAL A 598 1.79 7.05 39.31
C VAL A 598 1.25 6.84 37.89
N ALA A 599 2.09 7.05 36.86
CA ALA A 599 1.70 6.79 35.47
C ALA A 599 1.35 5.32 35.21
N SER A 600 2.15 4.39 35.75
CA SER A 600 1.90 2.95 35.63
C SER A 600 0.62 2.52 36.34
N ALA A 601 0.27 3.11 37.50
CA ALA A 601 -0.98 2.83 38.21
C ALA A 601 -2.21 3.37 37.45
N ALA A 602 -2.09 4.53 36.83
CA ALA A 602 -3.13 5.11 35.99
C ALA A 602 -3.41 4.25 34.74
N ALA A 603 -2.36 3.74 34.08
CA ALA A 603 -2.47 2.90 32.89
C ALA A 603 -3.14 1.53 33.14
N VAL A 604 -2.99 0.94 34.32
CA VAL A 604 -3.66 -0.32 34.69
C VAL A 604 -5.18 -0.14 34.85
N SER A 605 -5.64 1.07 35.15
CA SER A 605 -7.05 1.41 35.32
C SER A 605 -7.77 1.73 34.01
N SER A 606 -7.04 2.09 32.94
CA SER A 606 -7.58 2.43 31.62
C SER A 606 -7.13 1.42 30.55
N ARG A 607 -7.85 0.29 30.43
CA ARG A 607 -7.63 -0.63 29.30
C ARG A 607 -8.14 -0.03 28.00
N SER A 608 -7.28 0.72 27.30
CA SER A 608 -7.40 1.04 25.88
C SER A 608 -6.03 0.86 25.23
N SER A 609 -5.93 -0.13 24.34
CA SER A 609 -4.71 -0.49 23.62
C SER A 609 -4.48 0.47 22.45
N ALA A 610 -3.78 1.58 22.69
CA ALA A 610 -3.22 2.40 21.63
C ALA A 610 -1.86 1.82 21.21
N ALA A 611 -1.82 1.14 20.05
CA ALA A 611 -0.59 0.68 19.44
C ALA A 611 0.07 1.85 18.67
N GLY A 612 1.24 2.26 19.15
CA GLY A 612 2.07 3.36 18.64
C GLY A 612 2.83 3.98 19.80
N VAL A 613 3.98 3.41 20.18
CA VAL A 613 4.56 3.51 21.52
C VAL A 613 5.39 4.80 21.72
N PRO A 614 4.98 5.75 22.60
CA PRO A 614 5.87 6.29 23.63
C PRO A 614 6.14 5.17 24.66
N MET A 615 7.35 5.10 25.24
CA MET A 615 7.73 4.06 26.22
C MET A 615 6.57 3.69 27.12
N THR A 616 6.18 2.41 27.16
CA THR A 616 5.15 1.98 28.11
C THR A 616 5.59 2.41 29.50
N ALA A 617 4.67 2.92 30.34
CA ALA A 617 5.01 3.40 31.68
C ALA A 617 5.85 2.38 32.48
N ALA A 618 5.64 1.09 32.23
CA ALA A 618 6.47 -0.01 32.75
C ALA A 618 7.92 -0.02 32.22
N ALA A 619 8.14 0.19 30.92
CA ALA A 619 9.47 0.29 30.33
C ALA A 619 10.24 1.52 30.87
N LEU A 620 9.56 2.68 30.97
CA LEU A 620 10.16 3.89 31.55
C LEU A 620 10.55 3.69 33.02
N LYS A 621 9.65 3.12 33.83
CA LYS A 621 9.93 2.79 35.24
C LYS A 621 11.14 1.86 35.38
N LYS A 622 11.25 0.87 34.49
CA LYS A 622 12.38 -0.06 34.45
C LYS A 622 13.69 0.65 34.08
N SER A 623 13.66 1.52 33.07
CA SER A 623 14.81 2.33 32.66
C SER A 623 15.34 3.21 33.80
N ILE A 624 14.43 3.90 34.51
CA ILE A 624 14.76 4.70 35.70
C ILE A 624 15.44 3.84 36.77
N LEU A 625 14.88 2.66 37.07
CA LEU A 625 15.44 1.75 38.06
C LEU A 625 16.87 1.29 37.68
N MET A 626 17.12 1.02 36.40
CA MET A 626 18.44 0.64 35.93
C MET A 626 19.44 1.79 36.05
N GLU A 627 19.07 3.02 35.69
CA GLU A 627 19.94 4.19 35.90
C GLU A 627 20.20 4.46 37.38
N MET A 628 19.23 4.24 38.28
CA MET A 628 19.44 4.33 39.72
C MET A 628 20.50 3.33 40.20
N LYS A 629 20.48 2.09 39.70
CA LYS A 629 21.51 1.09 40.01
C LYS A 629 22.88 1.52 39.51
N VAL A 630 22.97 2.06 38.29
CA VAL A 630 24.20 2.56 37.71
C VAL A 630 24.77 3.73 38.53
N VAL A 631 23.94 4.72 38.87
CA VAL A 631 24.35 5.84 39.74
C VAL A 631 24.81 5.33 41.10
N GLY A 632 24.09 4.38 41.69
CA GLY A 632 24.46 3.75 42.96
C GLY A 632 25.83 3.07 42.91
N LEU A 633 26.10 2.34 41.82
CA LEU A 633 27.37 1.64 41.58
C LEU A 633 28.54 2.61 41.39
N LEU A 634 28.36 3.65 40.58
CA LEU A 634 29.37 4.69 40.39
C LEU A 634 29.63 5.48 41.67
N ARG A 635 28.57 5.78 42.43
CA ARG A 635 28.65 6.47 43.73
C ARG A 635 29.43 5.65 44.75
N GLN A 636 29.13 4.36 44.89
CA GLN A 636 29.82 3.49 45.83
C GLN A 636 31.29 3.28 45.44
N GLY A 637 31.61 3.09 44.15
CA GLY A 637 32.99 2.97 43.69
C GLY A 637 33.85 4.21 44.03
N VAL A 638 33.24 5.40 44.07
CA VAL A 638 33.92 6.62 44.54
C VAL A 638 34.08 6.63 46.07
N TYR A 639 33.07 6.19 46.84
CA TYR A 639 33.21 6.12 48.30
C TYR A 639 34.22 5.07 48.75
N ASP A 640 34.22 3.88 48.14
CA ASP A 640 35.18 2.81 48.45
C ASP A 640 36.62 3.28 48.13
N MET A 641 36.81 4.08 47.07
CA MET A 641 38.07 4.78 46.80
C MET A 641 38.42 5.75 47.93
N LEU A 642 37.53 6.67 48.31
CA LEU A 642 37.78 7.66 49.36
C LEU A 642 38.13 7.01 50.71
N LEU A 643 37.43 5.93 51.07
CA LEU A 643 37.69 5.17 52.30
C LEU A 643 39.03 4.41 52.25
N SER A 644 39.40 3.84 51.10
CA SER A 644 40.70 3.17 50.92
C SER A 644 41.91 4.12 51.02
N VAL A 645 41.72 5.41 50.76
CA VAL A 645 42.76 6.44 50.91
C VAL A 645 42.95 6.84 52.39
N GLU A 646 41.91 6.75 53.22
CA GLU A 646 41.98 7.12 54.65
C GLU A 646 42.60 6.02 55.54
N GLU A 647 42.43 4.74 55.19
CA GLU A 647 42.96 3.62 55.99
C GLU A 647 44.51 3.48 55.95
N ASN A 648 45.18 4.04 54.93
CA ASN A 648 46.65 4.02 54.84
C ASN A 648 47.36 5.23 55.48
N GLY A 649 46.60 6.17 56.06
CA GLY A 649 47.14 7.43 56.61
C GLY A 649 47.49 7.43 58.10
N ASN A 650 47.42 6.28 58.79
CA ASN A 650 47.48 6.29 60.26
C ASN A 650 48.17 5.05 60.86
N GLU A 651 49.46 4.87 60.55
CA GLU A 651 50.39 4.16 61.44
C GLU A 651 51.80 4.79 61.36
N ASP A 652 52.28 5.20 62.53
CA ASP A 652 53.66 5.50 62.94
C ASP A 652 54.35 6.85 62.63
N ALA A 653 54.32 7.70 63.65
CA ALA A 653 55.40 8.63 63.95
C ALA A 653 56.62 7.89 64.52
N ALA A 654 57.72 7.79 63.77
CA ALA A 654 59.10 8.02 64.23
C ALA A 654 60.18 7.63 63.20
N SER A 655 61.18 8.53 63.06
CA SER A 655 62.52 8.34 62.49
C SER A 655 62.73 8.45 60.97
N GLY A 656 63.29 9.60 60.55
CA GLY A 656 64.63 9.65 59.96
C GLY A 656 64.83 9.22 58.50
N ASP A 657 64.71 10.21 57.61
CA ASP A 657 65.53 10.42 56.40
C ASP A 657 65.30 9.57 55.13
N ALA A 658 65.39 10.29 54.00
CA ALA A 658 65.48 9.89 52.59
C ALA A 658 64.21 9.55 51.75
N CYS A 659 63.99 10.47 50.78
CA CYS A 659 63.53 10.27 49.39
C CYS A 659 62.02 10.03 49.11
N GLY A 660 61.32 11.13 48.78
CA GLY A 660 59.98 11.08 48.20
C GLY A 660 59.99 10.82 46.69
N VAL A 661 59.27 9.79 46.23
CA VAL A 661 58.69 9.64 44.87
C VAL A 661 57.50 8.65 44.86
N HIS A 662 56.67 8.56 45.91
CA HIS A 662 55.58 7.54 45.94
C HIS A 662 54.13 8.05 46.02
N GLU A 663 53.88 9.36 46.21
CA GLU A 663 52.51 9.87 46.35
C GLU A 663 51.74 10.06 45.01
N GLU A 664 52.43 10.12 43.85
CA GLU A 664 51.76 10.37 42.57
C GLU A 664 51.19 9.11 41.89
N GLN A 665 51.65 7.91 42.25
CA GLN A 665 51.29 6.66 41.55
C GLN A 665 50.05 5.96 42.11
N GLU A 666 49.75 6.07 43.41
CA GLU A 666 48.55 5.43 44.00
C GLU A 666 47.25 6.22 43.72
N SER A 667 47.31 7.55 43.64
CA SER A 667 46.16 8.40 43.24
C SER A 667 45.73 8.17 41.77
N ALA A 668 46.67 7.77 40.90
CA ALA A 668 46.40 7.48 39.50
C ALA A 668 45.63 6.14 39.33
N ALA A 669 46.01 5.10 40.07
CA ALA A 669 45.39 3.78 39.99
C ALA A 669 43.90 3.78 40.39
N GLY A 670 43.53 4.54 41.44
CA GLY A 670 42.13 4.70 41.84
C GLY A 670 41.28 5.47 40.82
N LYS A 671 41.83 6.51 40.20
CA LYS A 671 41.16 7.26 39.12
C LYS A 671 40.97 6.40 37.87
N ASP A 672 41.93 5.52 37.55
CA ASP A 672 41.85 4.60 36.42
C ASP A 672 40.79 3.51 36.63
N ALA A 673 40.63 2.98 37.85
CA ALA A 673 39.58 2.01 38.15
C ALA A 673 38.17 2.60 38.01
N ALA A 674 37.92 3.82 38.51
CA ALA A 674 36.64 4.51 38.36
C ALA A 674 36.34 4.87 36.89
N LYS A 675 37.37 5.26 36.14
CA LYS A 675 37.25 5.51 34.69
C LYS A 675 36.95 4.23 33.92
N THR A 676 37.57 3.10 34.30
CA THR A 676 37.32 1.78 33.72
C THR A 676 35.88 1.32 34.00
N LEU A 677 35.39 1.51 35.23
CA LEU A 677 34.01 1.20 35.61
C LEU A 677 32.99 2.02 34.80
N ALA A 678 33.25 3.32 34.61
CA ALA A 678 32.41 4.20 33.81
C ALA A 678 32.38 3.79 32.33
N GLN A 679 33.55 3.51 31.74
CA GLN A 679 33.67 3.03 30.36
C GLN A 679 32.97 1.67 30.16
N MET A 680 33.09 0.77 31.13
CA MET A 680 32.43 -0.53 31.09
C MET A 680 30.90 -0.40 31.14
N VAL A 681 30.38 0.53 31.95
CA VAL A 681 28.95 0.85 32.01
C VAL A 681 28.45 1.46 30.69
N GLU A 682 29.25 2.28 30.01
CA GLU A 682 28.89 2.84 28.69
C GLU A 682 28.68 1.74 27.63
N ILE A 683 29.48 0.67 27.65
CA ILE A 683 29.35 -0.48 26.74
C ILE A 683 28.00 -1.20 26.90
N PHE A 684 27.38 -1.11 28.08
CA PHE A 684 26.08 -1.71 28.36
C PHE A 684 24.89 -0.90 27.84
N HIS A 685 25.12 0.29 27.26
CA HIS A 685 24.07 1.11 26.70
C HIS A 685 23.73 0.69 25.27
N CYS A 686 22.44 0.63 24.97
CA CYS A 686 21.95 0.43 23.63
C CYS A 686 22.25 1.66 22.76
N PRO A 687 22.86 1.49 21.56
CA PRO A 687 23.15 2.60 20.65
C PRO A 687 21.90 3.36 20.16
N LEU A 688 20.73 2.71 20.17
CA LEU A 688 19.47 3.30 19.69
C LEU A 688 18.68 4.04 20.76
N SER A 689 18.61 3.52 21.99
CA SER A 689 17.85 4.18 23.06
C SER A 689 18.72 5.09 23.93
N LEU A 690 20.05 4.90 23.91
CA LEU A 690 21.01 5.51 24.85
C LEU A 690 20.67 5.17 26.32
N GLU A 691 20.09 4.00 26.52
CA GLU A 691 19.69 3.44 27.81
C GLU A 691 20.33 2.07 28.01
N LEU A 692 20.46 1.64 29.27
CA LEU A 692 21.01 0.34 29.61
C LEU A 692 20.18 -0.79 29.00
N MET A 693 20.84 -1.75 28.34
CA MET A 693 20.17 -2.92 27.76
C MET A 693 19.60 -3.84 28.84
N ASP A 694 18.45 -4.44 28.58
CA ASP A 694 17.82 -5.46 29.42
C ASP A 694 17.84 -6.83 28.73
N ASP A 695 17.59 -6.84 27.42
CA ASP A 695 17.71 -8.03 26.60
C ASP A 695 18.66 -7.77 25.41
N PRO A 696 19.99 -7.78 25.66
CA PRO A 696 20.96 -7.49 24.63
C PRO A 696 20.93 -8.56 23.54
N VAL A 697 20.78 -8.13 22.29
CA VAL A 697 20.85 -8.97 21.08
C VAL A 697 21.94 -8.46 20.15
N THR A 698 22.71 -9.37 19.60
CA THR A 698 23.84 -9.09 18.72
C THR A 698 23.47 -9.40 17.27
N THR A 699 23.77 -8.46 16.37
CA THR A 699 23.62 -8.61 14.92
C THR A 699 24.79 -9.41 14.34
N PRO A 700 24.68 -9.98 13.13
CA PRO A 700 25.78 -10.70 12.48
C PRO A 700 27.06 -9.87 12.32
N ASP A 701 26.92 -8.54 12.25
CA ASP A 701 28.02 -7.60 12.14
C ASP A 701 28.70 -7.30 13.50
N GLY A 702 28.20 -7.88 14.60
CA GLY A 702 28.79 -7.77 15.93
C GLY A 702 28.28 -6.61 16.79
N ASN A 703 27.33 -5.80 16.29
CA ASN A 703 26.71 -4.73 17.08
C ASN A 703 25.68 -5.32 18.04
N THR A 704 25.61 -4.77 19.27
CA THR A 704 24.63 -5.22 20.26
C THR A 704 23.63 -4.11 20.57
N TYR A 705 22.35 -4.47 20.58
CA TYR A 705 21.23 -3.57 20.81
C TYR A 705 20.28 -4.15 21.86
N GLU A 706 19.42 -3.29 22.40
CA GLU A 706 18.23 -3.74 23.12
C GLU A 706 17.24 -4.39 22.13
N ARG A 707 16.77 -5.61 22.42
CA ARG A 707 15.89 -6.39 21.53
C ARG A 707 14.70 -5.59 21.05
N SER A 708 13.97 -4.98 21.99
CA SER A 708 12.74 -4.24 21.66
C SER A 708 12.99 -3.09 20.69
N MET A 709 14.12 -2.40 20.83
CA MET A 709 14.49 -1.26 19.98
C MET A 709 14.91 -1.69 18.58
N ILE A 710 15.70 -2.75 18.44
CA ILE A 710 16.15 -3.23 17.12
C ILE A 710 15.02 -3.92 16.36
N GLU A 711 14.15 -4.68 17.04
CA GLU A 711 12.99 -5.30 16.38
C GLU A 711 12.04 -4.21 15.85
N GLN A 712 11.79 -3.16 16.63
CA GLN A 712 10.99 -2.02 16.18
C GLN A 712 11.66 -1.29 15.01
N HIS A 713 12.98 -1.10 15.04
CA HIS A 713 13.70 -0.49 13.92
C HIS A 713 13.48 -1.26 12.62
N LEU A 714 13.60 -2.59 12.67
CA LEU A 714 13.40 -3.45 11.51
C LEU A 714 11.97 -3.38 10.96
N GLU A 715 10.98 -3.19 11.84
CA GLU A 715 9.56 -3.05 11.46
C GLU A 715 9.22 -1.67 10.88
N VAL A 716 9.79 -0.59 11.44
CA VAL A 716 9.41 0.79 11.10
C VAL A 716 10.31 1.41 10.03
N ASN A 717 11.62 1.23 10.14
CA ASN A 717 12.61 1.91 9.31
C ASN A 717 13.15 1.02 8.18
N GLY A 718 12.96 -0.30 8.28
CA GLY A 718 13.33 -1.29 7.27
C GLY A 718 14.36 -2.32 7.74
N CYS A 719 14.51 -3.39 6.97
CA CYS A 719 15.32 -4.56 7.32
C CYS A 719 16.84 -4.35 7.13
N PHE A 720 17.45 -3.42 7.88
CA PHE A 720 18.89 -3.18 7.89
C PHE A 720 19.42 -2.87 9.31
N ASP A 721 20.72 -3.06 9.52
CA ASP A 721 21.42 -2.71 10.76
C ASP A 721 21.57 -1.18 10.87
N PRO A 722 21.13 -0.54 11.97
CA PRO A 722 21.18 0.92 12.12
C PRO A 722 22.58 1.53 11.99
N LEU A 723 23.61 0.81 12.45
CA LEU A 723 24.98 1.31 12.51
C LEU A 723 25.74 0.99 11.22
N THR A 724 25.67 -0.26 10.74
CA THR A 724 26.47 -0.71 9.59
C THR A 724 25.74 -0.57 8.27
N ARG A 725 24.41 -0.42 8.30
CA ARG A 725 23.52 -0.41 7.12
C ARG A 725 23.51 -1.72 6.34
N ALA A 726 24.08 -2.78 6.89
CA ALA A 726 23.99 -4.10 6.28
C ALA A 726 22.55 -4.62 6.34
N PRO A 727 22.11 -5.42 5.36
CA PRO A 727 20.79 -6.04 5.41
C PRO A 727 20.67 -6.93 6.66
N LEU A 728 19.61 -6.72 7.44
CA LEU A 728 19.39 -7.38 8.72
C LEU A 728 17.93 -7.81 8.83
N SER A 729 17.69 -9.08 9.16
CA SER A 729 16.36 -9.60 9.46
C SER A 729 16.21 -9.92 10.95
N LYS A 730 14.96 -9.95 11.44
CA LYS A 730 14.65 -10.29 12.84
C LYS A 730 15.18 -11.68 13.25
N SER A 731 15.23 -12.63 12.31
CA SER A 731 15.77 -13.98 12.53
C SER A 731 17.29 -14.03 12.75
N GLN A 732 18.02 -12.99 12.36
CA GLN A 732 19.47 -12.89 12.51
C GLN A 732 19.89 -12.27 13.85
N LEU A 733 18.93 -11.87 14.70
CA LEU A 733 19.20 -11.32 16.02
C LEU A 733 19.50 -12.43 17.03
N HIS A 734 20.76 -12.53 17.45
CA HIS A 734 21.20 -13.55 18.41
C HIS A 734 21.22 -12.98 19.83
N ALA A 735 20.59 -13.65 20.79
CA ALA A 735 20.61 -13.21 22.18
C ALA A 735 22.03 -13.25 22.77
N ASN A 736 22.54 -12.12 23.27
CA ASN A 736 23.84 -12.03 23.90
C ASN A 736 23.74 -12.39 25.39
N ARG A 737 23.63 -13.70 25.65
CA ARG A 737 23.46 -14.24 27.01
C ARG A 737 24.65 -13.91 27.92
N ALA A 738 25.86 -13.85 27.38
CA ALA A 738 27.07 -13.53 28.15
C ALA A 738 27.04 -12.08 28.65
N LEU A 739 26.70 -11.13 27.77
CA LEU A 739 26.56 -9.72 28.16
C LEU A 739 25.44 -9.54 29.19
N LYS A 740 24.30 -10.21 28.98
CA LYS A 740 23.18 -10.19 29.93
C LYS A 740 23.58 -10.68 31.32
N GLN A 741 24.24 -11.85 31.41
CA GLN A 741 24.70 -12.41 32.68
C GLN A 741 25.74 -11.51 33.37
N LEU A 742 26.66 -10.92 32.61
CA LEU A 742 27.64 -9.98 33.14
C LEU A 742 26.94 -8.76 33.76
N MET A 743 26.01 -8.15 33.03
CA MET A 743 25.23 -7.01 33.49
C MET A 743 24.40 -7.36 34.73
N GLU A 744 23.71 -8.50 34.72
CA GLU A 744 22.93 -8.98 35.87
C GLU A 744 23.82 -9.15 37.11
N THR A 745 24.99 -9.79 36.97
CA THR A 745 25.93 -10.03 38.08
C THR A 745 26.43 -8.71 38.68
N LEU A 746 26.87 -7.78 37.82
CA LEU A 746 27.38 -6.47 38.25
C LEU A 746 26.30 -5.63 38.95
N LEU A 747 25.06 -5.71 38.47
CA LEU A 747 23.94 -4.97 39.05
C LEU A 747 23.35 -5.67 40.29
N SER A 748 23.54 -6.98 40.46
CA SER A 748 23.01 -7.78 41.59
C SER A 748 23.93 -7.82 42.80
N ASP A 749 25.25 -7.81 42.60
CA ASP A 749 26.23 -7.86 43.71
C ASP A 749 26.30 -6.56 44.51
N HIS A 750 25.67 -5.49 44.02
CA HIS A 750 25.60 -4.20 44.69
C HIS A 750 24.55 -4.19 45.81
N ARG A 751 24.88 -3.67 47.01
CA ARG A 751 24.00 -3.64 48.20
C ARG A 751 22.62 -3.01 47.93
N LEU A 752 22.54 -2.08 46.98
CA LEU A 752 21.31 -1.43 46.54
C LEU A 752 20.43 -2.34 45.64
N GLY A 753 21.02 -3.27 44.87
CA GLY A 753 20.30 -4.28 44.09
C GLY A 753 19.50 -5.23 45.00
N ARG A 754 20.04 -5.56 46.18
CA ARG A 754 19.32 -6.33 47.22
C ARG A 754 18.19 -5.53 47.89
N LEU A 755 18.39 -4.22 48.12
CA LEU A 755 17.40 -3.30 48.70
C LEU A 755 16.24 -2.99 47.74
N LEU A 756 16.52 -2.80 46.44
CA LEU A 756 15.51 -2.55 45.42
C LEU A 756 14.80 -3.84 44.98
N ALA A 757 15.46 -5.00 45.02
CA ALA A 757 14.80 -6.29 44.83
C ALA A 757 13.71 -6.54 45.89
N SER A 758 13.91 -6.09 47.14
CA SER A 758 12.86 -6.14 48.17
C SER A 758 11.72 -5.12 47.98
N CYS A 759 11.87 -4.13 47.11
CA CYS A 759 10.80 -3.20 46.73
C CYS A 759 10.04 -3.63 45.46
N SER A 760 10.50 -4.70 44.79
CA SER A 760 9.91 -5.23 43.55
C SER A 760 8.93 -6.39 43.75
N THR A 761 8.69 -6.78 45.01
CA THR A 761 7.67 -7.77 45.41
C THR A 761 6.37 -7.11 45.82
#